data_AF-A0A7M7KIJ6-F1
#
_entry.id   AF-A0A7M7KIJ6-F1
#
_cell.length_a   1.000
_cell.length_b   1.000
_cell.length_c   1.000
_cell.angle_alpha   90.00
_cell.angle_beta   90.00
_cell.angle_gamma   90.00
#
_symmetry.space_group_name_H-M   'P 1'
#
loop_
_entity.id
_entity.type
_entity.pdbx_description
1 polymer ?
#
loop_
_entity_poly.entity_id
_entity_poly.type
_entity_poly.pdbx_seq_one_letter_code
_entity_poly.pdbx_strand_id
1 'polypeptide(L)'
;MHCCSALASAIRSLTNIPARHIVHQPAGTRFIYGEDGVERITVSRRVAEHATLWSARLIEVRRNTIVLDVAISVRAAVGEWRLKILTHLLNRSNLVDKIFHYDKPIFILFNPWSPDDPVYLPATRERDEYVLADTGLIYSGRKDRISELAWVFGQHEKKILEIVCFALRELANLDVRKMAEPTHVSRAISSIVNGHRGQDGIVEGNWSDKFHDQQDSRSPWEWSSSVEILQLFHKKRSIVRYGQCFVFAGVCNTLCRALGLPSRCVTNYRSAHDVHGNLVLDYIYNEDDELVSESRNDSIWSFHVWNEVWMRRDDLRGSVPGDFDGWQVIDATPQELSNGEFRVGPASVKAVRRGEIDVKYDCAFVLAEVNADVVFYRQDNRGRRKEIKRLIDDVGVNMSTKAVLSNNRVDITNNYKPPEGNSEERLVYERALRQLQPHLPRYTRSLPRPGAESDVVLEIHMPDDDALIGSTIQIRAVAKNNSFERSHTLRLLLRAISKCYTGCNERLLRQRIFHETLEPRDSLELTLEVTYADYALPVRVSEQLATILQAVSEDGADFMITEEFGLSLPPITVACDTQQKVGRPFDIGLSLRNPLPVALNNAHFTIESPGITQKTILSVKRPPAAGDYFAVSSRLTPKGFGQRSLIITFNSDKIPQISTQKSLTVLP
;
A
#
# COMPACT_ATOMS: atom_id res chain seq x y z
N MET A 1 -32.12 65.71 40.79
CA MET A 1 -33.08 65.94 41.89
C MET A 1 -34.46 65.45 41.45
N HIS A 2 -35.36 65.16 42.38
CA HIS A 2 -36.78 64.79 42.18
C HIS A 2 -37.13 63.51 41.37
N CYS A 3 -37.14 62.40 42.11
CA CYS A 3 -38.26 61.47 42.28
C CYS A 3 -39.03 60.83 41.08
N CYS A 4 -38.81 59.52 40.93
CA CYS A 4 -39.82 58.44 41.02
C CYS A 4 -41.14 58.49 40.22
N SER A 5 -41.28 57.58 39.24
CA SER A 5 -42.30 56.47 39.17
C SER A 5 -42.62 56.07 37.71
N ALA A 6 -43.30 54.95 37.39
CA ALA A 6 -43.12 53.53 37.77
C ALA A 6 -44.01 52.64 36.86
N LEU A 7 -43.55 51.43 36.50
CA LEU A 7 -44.30 50.29 35.92
C LEU A 7 -45.03 50.43 34.53
N ALA A 8 -44.39 49.84 33.51
CA ALA A 8 -44.82 48.64 32.76
C ALA A 8 -46.02 48.59 31.76
N SER A 9 -45.91 47.65 30.80
CA SER A 9 -46.90 47.12 29.82
C SER A 9 -47.06 47.87 28.47
N ALA A 10 -47.13 47.26 27.27
CA ALA A 10 -46.67 45.94 26.77
C ALA A 10 -46.71 45.82 25.20
N ILE A 11 -45.76 45.07 24.61
CA ILE A 11 -45.91 44.12 23.47
C ILE A 11 -46.19 44.60 21.99
N ARG A 12 -45.21 44.30 21.10
CA ARG A 12 -45.26 43.83 19.67
C ARG A 12 -45.76 44.68 18.46
N SER A 13 -44.77 45.21 17.72
CA SER A 13 -44.34 44.83 16.33
C SER A 13 -45.23 44.89 15.04
N LEU A 14 -44.68 45.62 14.04
CA LEU A 14 -44.54 45.32 12.58
C LEU A 14 -45.56 45.75 11.48
N THR A 15 -45.00 46.40 10.45
CA THR A 15 -45.32 46.41 8.98
C THR A 15 -46.61 47.01 8.39
N ASN A 16 -46.47 47.94 7.43
CA ASN A 16 -46.86 47.71 6.01
C ASN A 16 -46.35 48.77 4.98
N ILE A 17 -46.37 48.44 3.67
CA ILE A 17 -45.79 49.25 2.56
C ILE A 17 -46.52 49.08 1.20
N PRO A 18 -46.83 50.17 0.48
CA PRO A 18 -46.49 50.33 -0.96
C PRO A 18 -46.00 51.79 -1.22
N ALA A 19 -45.82 52.43 -2.39
CA ALA A 19 -45.81 52.23 -3.86
C ALA A 19 -45.12 53.51 -4.44
N ARG A 20 -44.67 53.74 -5.69
CA ARG A 20 -44.33 53.06 -6.98
C ARG A 20 -43.46 54.12 -7.77
N HIS A 21 -43.08 54.13 -9.05
CA HIS A 21 -43.43 53.40 -10.29
C HIS A 21 -42.14 52.93 -11.05
N ILE A 22 -42.05 53.06 -12.39
CA ILE A 22 -41.58 51.97 -13.28
C ILE A 22 -41.08 52.47 -14.65
N VAL A 23 -40.02 51.81 -15.20
CA VAL A 23 -39.85 51.51 -16.65
C VAL A 23 -39.30 50.06 -16.77
N HIS A 24 -39.63 49.33 -17.84
CA HIS A 24 -39.44 47.87 -17.95
C HIS A 24 -38.22 47.43 -18.79
N GLN A 25 -37.58 46.33 -18.36
CA GLN A 25 -37.06 45.27 -19.25
C GLN A 25 -37.31 43.87 -18.61
N PRO A 26 -37.29 42.76 -19.37
CA PRO A 26 -37.65 41.43 -18.85
C PRO A 26 -36.57 40.84 -17.93
N ALA A 27 -36.98 40.37 -16.75
CA ALA A 27 -36.04 39.79 -15.78
C ALA A 27 -35.63 38.36 -16.15
N GLY A 28 -34.35 38.19 -16.50
CA GLY A 28 -33.68 36.88 -16.42
C GLY A 28 -33.53 36.45 -14.95
N THR A 29 -33.61 35.15 -14.70
CA THR A 29 -33.58 34.57 -13.35
C THR A 29 -32.29 34.89 -12.59
N ARG A 30 -32.43 35.40 -11.37
CA ARG A 30 -31.37 35.32 -10.36
C ARG A 30 -31.41 33.94 -9.71
N PHE A 31 -30.27 33.27 -9.63
CA PHE A 31 -30.09 32.08 -8.80
C PHE A 31 -28.94 32.27 -7.83
N ILE A 32 -28.98 31.53 -6.73
CA ILE A 32 -27.97 31.53 -5.67
C ILE A 32 -27.31 30.14 -5.67
N TYR A 33 -26.00 30.12 -5.40
CA TYR A 33 -25.16 28.92 -5.38
C TYR A 33 -25.61 27.92 -4.31
N GLY A 34 -25.34 26.63 -4.55
CA GLY A 34 -25.65 25.55 -3.60
C GLY A 34 -24.45 25.23 -2.71
N GLU A 35 -24.62 25.23 -1.39
CA GLU A 35 -23.60 24.77 -0.45
C GLU A 35 -23.78 23.29 -0.05
N ASP A 36 -24.91 22.68 -0.44
CA ASP A 36 -25.39 21.35 0.00
C ASP A 36 -25.18 20.21 -1.03
N GLY A 37 -24.30 20.38 -2.01
CA GLY A 37 -24.10 19.40 -3.10
C GLY A 37 -25.24 19.31 -4.11
N VAL A 38 -26.08 20.35 -4.21
CA VAL A 38 -27.12 20.47 -5.22
C VAL A 38 -26.77 21.61 -6.18
N GLU A 39 -26.20 21.24 -7.33
CA GLU A 39 -25.81 22.18 -8.37
C GLU A 39 -27.00 22.59 -9.25
N ARG A 40 -27.10 23.89 -9.55
CA ARG A 40 -28.23 24.48 -10.31
C ARG A 40 -27.72 25.39 -11.41
N ILE A 41 -27.89 24.94 -12.64
CA ILE A 41 -27.32 25.57 -13.84
C ILE A 41 -28.44 26.18 -14.68
N THR A 42 -28.30 27.43 -15.10
CA THR A 42 -29.20 28.04 -16.10
C THR A 42 -28.67 27.80 -17.50
N VAL A 43 -29.52 27.30 -18.39
CA VAL A 43 -29.15 27.11 -19.81
C VAL A 43 -28.92 28.47 -20.48
N SER A 44 -27.73 28.62 -21.07
CA SER A 44 -27.19 29.86 -21.66
C SER A 44 -26.89 29.67 -23.15
N ARG A 45 -26.78 30.78 -23.91
CA ARG A 45 -26.24 30.77 -25.29
C ARG A 45 -24.73 31.05 -25.37
N ARG A 46 -24.10 31.42 -24.24
CA ARG A 46 -22.65 31.66 -24.13
C ARG A 46 -21.97 30.42 -23.54
N VAL A 47 -20.70 30.23 -23.90
CA VAL A 47 -19.76 29.33 -23.21
C VAL A 47 -19.43 29.95 -21.84
N ALA A 48 -19.13 29.15 -20.82
CA ALA A 48 -18.53 29.67 -19.59
C ALA A 48 -17.01 29.84 -19.77
N GLU A 49 -16.45 30.89 -19.19
CA GLU A 49 -15.06 31.29 -19.40
C GLU A 49 -14.09 30.65 -18.37
N HIS A 50 -14.59 29.86 -17.42
CA HIS A 50 -13.82 29.27 -16.32
C HIS A 50 -14.23 27.81 -16.04
N ALA A 51 -13.26 26.89 -16.05
CA ALA A 51 -13.46 25.46 -15.77
C ALA A 51 -13.88 25.14 -14.31
N THR A 52 -13.76 26.12 -13.41
CA THR A 52 -14.20 26.02 -12.00
C THR A 52 -15.70 26.23 -11.81
N LEU A 53 -16.46 26.56 -12.87
CA LEU A 53 -17.91 26.78 -12.81
C LEU A 53 -18.67 25.78 -13.69
N TRP A 54 -19.71 25.19 -13.11
CA TRP A 54 -20.69 24.43 -13.86
C TRP A 54 -21.41 25.29 -14.89
N SER A 55 -21.61 24.79 -16.11
CA SER A 55 -22.37 25.51 -17.13
C SER A 55 -23.11 24.59 -18.10
N ALA A 56 -24.19 25.12 -18.70
CA ALA A 56 -25.01 24.43 -19.67
C ALA A 56 -25.27 25.37 -20.86
N ARG A 57 -24.68 25.06 -22.00
CA ARG A 57 -24.80 25.81 -23.25
C ARG A 57 -25.84 25.16 -24.15
N LEU A 58 -26.79 25.94 -24.64
CA LEU A 58 -27.71 25.54 -25.68
C LEU A 58 -26.96 25.45 -27.02
N ILE A 59 -26.86 24.25 -27.58
CA ILE A 59 -26.29 24.01 -28.91
C ILE A 59 -27.37 24.11 -29.98
N GLU A 60 -28.49 23.39 -29.80
CA GLU A 60 -29.52 23.29 -30.84
C GLU A 60 -30.92 23.02 -30.27
N VAL A 61 -31.95 23.44 -31.01
CA VAL A 61 -33.36 23.08 -30.78
C VAL A 61 -33.95 22.51 -32.07
N ARG A 62 -34.34 21.23 -32.07
CA ARG A 62 -34.98 20.54 -33.20
C ARG A 62 -36.38 20.06 -32.80
N ARG A 63 -37.41 20.85 -33.11
CA ARG A 63 -38.84 20.56 -32.81
C ARG A 63 -39.08 20.25 -31.31
N ASN A 64 -39.00 18.99 -30.92
CA ASN A 64 -39.23 18.45 -29.57
C ASN A 64 -37.93 18.01 -28.86
N THR A 65 -36.76 18.16 -29.51
CA THR A 65 -35.44 17.83 -28.96
C THR A 65 -34.63 19.10 -28.70
N ILE A 66 -33.93 19.15 -27.57
CA ILE A 66 -32.96 20.20 -27.22
C ILE A 66 -31.60 19.53 -27.04
N VAL A 67 -30.56 20.08 -27.67
CA VAL A 67 -29.17 19.63 -27.51
C VAL A 67 -28.45 20.61 -26.59
N LEU A 68 -27.96 20.11 -25.46
CA LEU A 68 -27.18 20.86 -24.49
C LEU A 68 -25.75 20.32 -24.44
N ASP A 69 -24.81 21.25 -24.30
CA ASP A 69 -23.41 21.02 -23.99
C ASP A 69 -23.20 21.43 -22.52
N VAL A 70 -22.73 20.52 -21.67
CA VAL A 70 -22.70 20.71 -20.21
C VAL A 70 -21.28 20.53 -19.70
N ALA A 71 -20.68 21.62 -19.24
CA ALA A 71 -19.39 21.60 -18.57
C ALA A 71 -19.58 21.35 -17.08
N ILE A 72 -18.91 20.31 -16.58
CA ILE A 72 -18.80 19.98 -15.16
C ILE A 72 -17.66 20.81 -14.57
N SER A 73 -17.84 21.36 -13.36
CA SER A 73 -16.77 22.08 -12.66
C SER A 73 -15.63 21.12 -12.26
N VAL A 74 -14.37 21.55 -12.37
CA VAL A 74 -13.21 20.86 -11.76
C VAL A 74 -13.21 20.90 -10.22
N ARG A 75 -14.25 21.47 -9.61
CA ARG A 75 -14.55 21.42 -8.16
C ARG A 75 -15.87 20.68 -7.85
N ALA A 76 -16.39 19.90 -8.80
CA ALA A 76 -17.52 19.01 -8.54
C ALA A 76 -17.07 17.86 -7.65
N ALA A 77 -17.87 17.55 -6.61
CA ALA A 77 -17.64 16.39 -5.76
C ALA A 77 -17.69 15.09 -6.57
N VAL A 78 -16.74 14.17 -6.35
CA VAL A 78 -16.77 12.85 -7.02
C VAL A 78 -17.83 11.95 -6.40
N GLY A 79 -18.40 11.03 -7.19
CA GLY A 79 -19.40 10.06 -6.73
C GLY A 79 -20.70 10.00 -7.55
N GLU A 80 -21.79 9.59 -6.89
CA GLU A 80 -23.11 9.34 -7.48
C GLU A 80 -23.99 10.62 -7.52
N TRP A 81 -24.22 11.17 -8.71
CA TRP A 81 -25.09 12.32 -8.95
C TRP A 81 -26.43 11.92 -9.57
N ARG A 82 -27.48 12.73 -9.31
CA ARG A 82 -28.85 12.51 -9.84
C ARG A 82 -29.34 13.72 -10.62
N LEU A 83 -29.47 13.58 -11.94
CA LEU A 83 -29.94 14.64 -12.82
C LEU A 83 -31.45 14.86 -12.69
N LYS A 84 -31.84 16.14 -12.56
CA LYS A 84 -33.22 16.62 -12.67
C LYS A 84 -33.24 17.78 -13.65
N ILE A 85 -34.24 17.85 -14.52
CA ILE A 85 -34.44 18.95 -15.46
C ILE A 85 -35.71 19.70 -15.06
N LEU A 86 -35.55 20.95 -14.60
CA LEU A 86 -36.64 21.86 -14.31
C LEU A 86 -36.99 22.65 -15.57
N THR A 87 -38.29 22.71 -15.91
CA THR A 87 -38.81 23.49 -17.04
C THR A 87 -39.95 24.37 -16.59
N HIS A 88 -39.90 25.65 -16.96
CA HIS A 88 -40.92 26.64 -16.62
C HIS A 88 -41.81 26.91 -17.84
N LEU A 89 -43.11 26.59 -17.74
CA LEU A 89 -44.09 26.94 -18.76
C LEU A 89 -44.71 28.30 -18.44
N LEU A 90 -44.44 29.29 -19.30
CA LEU A 90 -44.96 30.65 -19.16
C LEU A 90 -46.38 30.75 -19.76
N ASN A 91 -47.42 30.53 -18.94
CA ASN A 91 -48.80 30.41 -19.44
C ASN A 91 -49.73 31.54 -18.97
N ARG A 92 -49.64 32.69 -19.66
CA ARG A 92 -50.48 33.92 -19.62
C ARG A 92 -50.75 34.62 -18.27
N SER A 93 -50.66 33.95 -17.13
CA SER A 93 -50.77 34.55 -15.78
C SER A 93 -50.05 33.74 -14.70
N ASN A 94 -49.88 32.43 -14.88
CA ASN A 94 -49.18 31.56 -13.93
C ASN A 94 -47.90 30.96 -14.53
N LEU A 95 -46.87 30.83 -13.70
CA LEU A 95 -45.70 29.97 -13.97
C LEU A 95 -46.09 28.53 -13.61
N VAL A 96 -45.88 27.57 -14.52
CA VAL A 96 -46.09 26.14 -14.23
C VAL A 96 -44.77 25.40 -14.36
N ASP A 97 -44.26 24.94 -13.24
CA ASP A 97 -43.02 24.18 -13.14
C ASP A 97 -43.27 22.70 -13.44
N LYS A 98 -42.44 22.11 -14.30
CA LYS A 98 -42.38 20.66 -14.53
C LYS A 98 -40.96 20.17 -14.31
N ILE A 99 -40.81 19.12 -13.52
CA ILE A 99 -39.54 18.46 -13.23
C ILE A 99 -39.53 17.10 -13.94
N PHE A 100 -38.52 16.88 -14.79
CA PHE A 100 -38.14 15.56 -15.27
C PHE A 100 -37.04 15.00 -14.36
N HIS A 101 -37.13 13.71 -14.03
CA HIS A 101 -36.13 12.98 -13.27
C HIS A 101 -35.42 12.00 -14.21
N TYR A 102 -34.09 11.92 -14.13
CA TYR A 102 -33.33 10.88 -14.82
C TYR A 102 -33.13 9.68 -13.89
N ASP A 103 -33.66 8.52 -14.27
CA ASP A 103 -33.78 7.34 -13.38
C ASP A 103 -32.47 6.55 -13.18
N LYS A 104 -31.35 7.01 -13.75
CA LYS A 104 -30.03 6.38 -13.62
C LYS A 104 -29.07 7.35 -12.92
N PRO A 105 -28.12 6.85 -12.10
CA PRO A 105 -27.05 7.68 -11.59
C PRO A 105 -26.15 8.18 -12.73
N ILE A 106 -25.58 9.36 -12.53
CA ILE A 106 -24.44 9.87 -13.30
C ILE A 106 -23.24 9.84 -12.35
N PHE A 107 -22.12 9.27 -12.77
CA PHE A 107 -20.90 9.28 -11.97
C PHE A 107 -20.00 10.42 -12.42
N ILE A 108 -19.48 11.17 -11.45
CA ILE A 108 -18.48 12.22 -11.66
C ILE A 108 -17.21 11.79 -10.93
N LEU A 109 -16.08 11.93 -11.61
CA LEU A 109 -14.77 11.41 -11.20
C LEU A 109 -13.73 12.53 -11.37
N PHE A 110 -12.57 12.38 -10.75
CA PHE A 110 -11.42 13.24 -11.04
C PHE A 110 -10.95 13.05 -12.49
N ASN A 111 -10.35 14.09 -13.09
CA ASN A 111 -10.02 14.11 -14.52
C ASN A 111 -8.52 14.36 -14.81
N PRO A 112 -7.68 13.31 -14.79
CA PRO A 112 -6.26 13.38 -15.13
C PRO A 112 -5.90 13.92 -16.52
N TRP A 113 -6.88 14.10 -17.41
CA TRP A 113 -6.69 14.67 -18.76
C TRP A 113 -6.91 16.20 -18.81
N SER A 114 -7.49 16.81 -17.77
CA SER A 114 -7.77 18.26 -17.72
C SER A 114 -6.67 19.03 -16.99
N PRO A 115 -5.96 19.99 -17.63
CA PRO A 115 -4.93 20.80 -16.96
C PRO A 115 -5.41 21.63 -15.76
N ASP A 116 -6.72 21.94 -15.71
CA ASP A 116 -7.34 22.68 -14.60
C ASP A 116 -7.57 21.80 -13.35
N ASP A 117 -7.65 20.48 -13.52
CA ASP A 117 -7.93 19.52 -12.45
C ASP A 117 -6.69 19.29 -11.55
N PRO A 118 -6.81 19.25 -10.21
CA PRO A 118 -5.68 19.02 -9.33
C PRO A 118 -4.96 17.67 -9.50
N VAL A 119 -5.53 16.67 -10.19
CA VAL A 119 -4.84 15.39 -10.49
C VAL A 119 -4.33 15.27 -11.93
N TYR A 120 -4.23 16.38 -12.66
CA TYR A 120 -3.69 16.39 -14.03
C TYR A 120 -2.34 15.69 -14.14
N LEU A 121 -2.30 14.62 -14.95
CA LEU A 121 -1.12 13.82 -15.22
C LEU A 121 -0.80 13.93 -16.71
N PRO A 122 0.18 14.73 -17.15
CA PRO A 122 0.29 15.16 -18.54
C PRO A 122 0.62 14.05 -19.55
N ALA A 123 1.41 13.04 -19.15
CA ALA A 123 1.87 12.00 -20.06
C ALA A 123 0.81 10.91 -20.30
N THR A 124 0.42 10.70 -21.57
CA THR A 124 -0.59 9.70 -21.94
C THR A 124 -0.26 8.30 -21.43
N ARG A 125 0.97 7.83 -21.64
CA ARG A 125 1.41 6.50 -21.19
C ARG A 125 1.28 6.31 -19.68
N GLU A 126 1.45 7.38 -18.89
CA GLU A 126 1.31 7.33 -17.44
C GLU A 126 -0.16 7.32 -17.01
N ARG A 127 -1.05 8.00 -17.74
CA ARG A 127 -2.51 7.83 -17.55
C ARG A 127 -2.96 6.41 -17.93
N ASP A 128 -2.40 5.86 -19.00
CA ASP A 128 -2.68 4.49 -19.45
C ASP A 128 -2.29 3.46 -18.36
N GLU A 129 -1.12 3.63 -17.72
CA GLU A 129 -0.65 2.75 -16.63
C GLU A 129 -1.35 3.02 -15.28
N TYR A 130 -1.38 4.29 -14.84
CA TYR A 130 -1.74 4.64 -13.45
C TYR A 130 -3.23 4.95 -13.26
N VAL A 131 -4.03 5.02 -14.32
CA VAL A 131 -5.49 5.20 -14.27
C VAL A 131 -6.22 4.07 -15.01
N LEU A 132 -5.83 3.77 -16.25
CA LEU A 132 -6.61 2.87 -17.10
C LEU A 132 -6.30 1.38 -16.91
N ALA A 133 -5.05 0.99 -16.64
CA ALA A 133 -4.67 -0.41 -16.50
C ALA A 133 -5.39 -1.10 -15.32
N ASP A 134 -6.01 -2.25 -15.60
CA ASP A 134 -6.87 -3.02 -14.71
C ASP A 134 -6.17 -4.22 -14.04
N THR A 135 -4.91 -4.45 -14.38
CA THR A 135 -4.02 -5.48 -13.84
C THR A 135 -2.63 -4.90 -13.59
N GLY A 136 -1.86 -5.51 -12.70
CA GLY A 136 -0.50 -5.04 -12.39
C GLY A 136 0.32 -6.03 -11.56
N LEU A 137 1.46 -5.53 -11.10
CA LEU A 137 2.37 -6.21 -10.18
C LEU A 137 2.46 -5.43 -8.87
N ILE A 138 2.50 -6.17 -7.78
CA ILE A 138 2.95 -5.72 -6.47
C ILE A 138 4.21 -6.53 -6.14
N TYR A 139 5.26 -5.89 -5.66
CA TYR A 139 6.50 -6.60 -5.31
C TYR A 139 6.49 -7.04 -3.84
N SER A 140 7.19 -8.12 -3.53
CA SER A 140 7.29 -8.70 -2.18
C SER A 140 8.63 -9.42 -2.00
N GLY A 141 8.82 -10.17 -0.92
CA GLY A 141 10.01 -11.01 -0.71
C GLY A 141 11.08 -10.34 0.15
N ARG A 142 12.32 -10.28 -0.34
CA ARG A 142 13.50 -9.76 0.37
C ARG A 142 14.26 -8.75 -0.49
N LYS A 143 15.12 -7.93 0.11
CA LYS A 143 15.86 -6.85 -0.60
C LYS A 143 16.72 -7.37 -1.75
N ASP A 144 17.30 -8.55 -1.58
CA ASP A 144 18.13 -9.32 -2.52
C ASP A 144 17.29 -10.25 -3.43
N ARG A 145 16.24 -10.89 -2.90
CA ARG A 145 15.30 -11.71 -3.69
C ARG A 145 13.90 -11.09 -3.75
N ILE A 146 13.73 -10.22 -4.73
CA ILE A 146 12.45 -9.57 -5.05
C ILE A 146 11.51 -10.58 -5.74
N SER A 147 10.30 -10.70 -5.20
CA SER A 147 9.21 -11.55 -5.70
C SER A 147 8.09 -10.73 -6.34
N GLU A 148 7.33 -11.35 -7.25
CA GLU A 148 6.19 -10.74 -7.94
C GLU A 148 4.85 -11.33 -7.48
N LEU A 149 3.94 -10.45 -7.04
CA LEU A 149 2.52 -10.75 -6.81
C LEU A 149 1.70 -10.13 -7.95
N ALA A 150 1.21 -10.98 -8.85
CA ALA A 150 0.39 -10.58 -9.96
C ALA A 150 -1.06 -10.32 -9.49
N TRP A 151 -1.61 -9.14 -9.80
CA TRP A 151 -2.84 -8.64 -9.18
C TRP A 151 -3.86 -8.08 -10.18
N VAL A 152 -5.14 -8.38 -9.97
CA VAL A 152 -6.28 -7.75 -10.65
C VAL A 152 -6.80 -6.57 -9.82
N PHE A 153 -6.63 -5.34 -10.32
CA PHE A 153 -7.31 -4.18 -9.75
C PHE A 153 -8.78 -4.18 -10.20
N GLY A 154 -9.01 -4.29 -11.52
CA GLY A 154 -10.33 -4.47 -12.10
C GLY A 154 -11.30 -3.33 -11.83
N GLN A 155 -10.83 -2.08 -11.75
CA GLN A 155 -11.67 -0.91 -11.48
C GLN A 155 -12.84 -0.72 -12.47
N HIS A 156 -12.72 -1.28 -13.68
CA HIS A 156 -13.77 -1.28 -14.72
C HIS A 156 -14.71 -2.49 -14.67
N GLU A 157 -14.45 -3.48 -13.81
CA GLU A 157 -15.28 -4.69 -13.72
C GLU A 157 -16.64 -4.41 -13.08
N LYS A 158 -17.59 -5.32 -13.32
CA LYS A 158 -19.00 -5.13 -12.97
C LYS A 158 -19.16 -4.72 -11.49
N LYS A 159 -19.89 -3.62 -11.28
CA LYS A 159 -20.23 -2.99 -9.99
C LYS A 159 -19.08 -2.31 -9.22
N ILE A 160 -17.82 -2.38 -9.67
CA ILE A 160 -16.69 -1.88 -8.86
C ILE A 160 -16.79 -0.37 -8.60
N LEU A 161 -17.06 0.45 -9.62
CA LEU A 161 -17.27 1.90 -9.42
C LEU A 161 -18.42 2.19 -8.43
N GLU A 162 -19.57 1.54 -8.56
CA GLU A 162 -20.69 1.76 -7.64
C GLU A 162 -20.40 1.27 -6.20
N ILE A 163 -19.52 0.28 -6.04
CA ILE A 163 -19.03 -0.19 -4.74
C ILE A 163 -18.08 0.84 -4.13
N VAL A 164 -17.19 1.44 -4.92
CA VAL A 164 -16.25 2.47 -4.46
C VAL A 164 -16.99 3.76 -4.05
N CYS A 165 -17.96 4.22 -4.85
CA CYS A 165 -18.79 5.36 -4.48
C CYS A 165 -19.68 5.09 -3.26
N PHE A 166 -20.15 3.85 -3.08
CA PHE A 166 -20.83 3.42 -1.85
C PHE A 166 -19.89 3.47 -0.64
N ALA A 167 -18.69 2.88 -0.75
CA ALA A 167 -17.72 2.85 0.35
C ALA A 167 -17.32 4.25 0.81
N LEU A 168 -17.04 5.18 -0.12
CA LEU A 168 -16.82 6.59 0.25
C LEU A 168 -18.02 7.19 0.99
N ARG A 169 -19.24 7.04 0.45
CA ARG A 169 -20.42 7.70 1.04
C ARG A 169 -20.78 7.16 2.43
N GLU A 170 -20.72 5.86 2.66
CA GLU A 170 -21.11 5.30 3.96
C GLU A 170 -19.97 5.28 5.00
N LEU A 171 -18.69 5.23 4.59
CA LEU A 171 -17.55 5.07 5.51
C LEU A 171 -16.68 6.32 5.70
N ALA A 172 -16.52 7.17 4.67
CA ALA A 172 -15.47 8.20 4.67
C ALA A 172 -15.80 9.46 5.51
N ASN A 173 -17.07 9.64 5.89
CA ASN A 173 -17.58 10.81 6.62
C ASN A 173 -17.12 12.17 6.02
N LEU A 174 -17.05 12.25 4.69
CA LEU A 174 -16.67 13.46 3.96
C LEU A 174 -17.90 14.28 3.58
N ASP A 175 -17.84 15.59 3.84
CA ASP A 175 -18.76 16.54 3.23
C ASP A 175 -18.47 16.74 1.73
N VAL A 176 -19.43 17.34 1.04
CA VAL A 176 -19.39 17.60 -0.41
C VAL A 176 -18.13 18.35 -0.84
N ARG A 177 -17.60 19.28 -0.04
CA ARG A 177 -16.41 20.07 -0.40
C ARG A 177 -15.18 19.20 -0.32
N LYS A 178 -15.03 18.40 0.73
CA LYS A 178 -13.95 17.40 0.85
C LYS A 178 -14.02 16.34 -0.25
N MET A 179 -15.22 15.95 -0.69
CA MET A 179 -15.42 15.04 -1.82
C MET A 179 -15.01 15.62 -3.19
N ALA A 180 -14.70 16.91 -3.29
CA ALA A 180 -14.12 17.53 -4.49
C ALA A 180 -12.58 17.68 -4.43
N GLU A 181 -11.95 17.36 -3.29
CA GLU A 181 -10.53 17.62 -3.02
C GLU A 181 -9.75 16.30 -2.95
N PRO A 182 -8.81 16.01 -3.89
CA PRO A 182 -8.14 14.71 -3.94
C PRO A 182 -7.29 14.43 -2.70
N THR A 183 -6.76 15.47 -2.04
CA THR A 183 -6.07 15.37 -0.75
C THR A 183 -6.96 14.74 0.33
N HIS A 184 -8.24 15.13 0.40
CA HIS A 184 -9.20 14.61 1.38
C HIS A 184 -9.73 13.23 0.98
N VAL A 185 -10.07 13.03 -0.30
CA VAL A 185 -10.53 11.73 -0.80
C VAL A 185 -9.44 10.66 -0.63
N SER A 186 -8.18 10.96 -0.94
CA SER A 186 -7.05 10.03 -0.78
C SER A 186 -6.81 9.66 0.69
N ARG A 187 -6.88 10.65 1.60
CA ARG A 187 -6.76 10.42 3.05
C ARG A 187 -7.93 9.61 3.64
N ALA A 188 -9.11 9.69 3.03
CA ALA A 188 -10.23 8.84 3.38
C ALA A 188 -10.07 7.42 2.82
N ILE A 189 -9.53 7.25 1.60
CA ILE A 189 -9.26 5.93 1.02
C ILE A 189 -8.28 5.14 1.90
N SER A 190 -7.20 5.77 2.41
CA SER A 190 -6.32 5.08 3.37
C SER A 190 -7.03 4.65 4.65
N SER A 191 -8.04 5.39 5.11
CA SER A 191 -8.80 4.98 6.30
C SER A 191 -9.80 3.86 6.01
N ILE A 192 -10.68 4.00 5.01
CA ILE A 192 -11.84 3.11 4.84
C ILE A 192 -11.49 1.73 4.27
N VAL A 193 -10.29 1.59 3.69
CA VAL A 193 -9.83 0.31 3.11
C VAL A 193 -9.48 -0.70 4.20
N ASN A 194 -8.97 -0.26 5.36
CA ASN A 194 -8.91 -1.10 6.55
C ASN A 194 -10.16 -0.95 7.40
N GLY A 195 -10.51 -2.00 8.14
CA GLY A 195 -11.34 -1.91 9.33
C GLY A 195 -10.63 -2.63 10.47
N HIS A 196 -10.50 -1.97 11.62
CA HIS A 196 -9.70 -2.46 12.73
C HIS A 196 -10.58 -2.96 13.88
N ARG A 197 -10.50 -4.27 14.20
CA ARG A 197 -11.06 -4.92 15.39
C ARG A 197 -12.51 -4.51 15.76
N GLY A 198 -13.39 -4.43 14.76
CA GLY A 198 -14.81 -4.09 14.93
C GLY A 198 -15.18 -2.64 14.59
N GLN A 199 -14.23 -1.82 14.14
CA GLN A 199 -14.52 -0.61 13.38
C GLN A 199 -14.92 -0.95 11.93
N ASP A 200 -15.80 -0.17 11.33
CA ASP A 200 -16.25 -0.36 9.95
C ASP A 200 -15.13 -0.07 8.93
N GLY A 201 -15.06 -0.90 7.88
CA GLY A 201 -14.03 -0.83 6.85
C GLY A 201 -14.15 -1.97 5.84
N ILE A 202 -13.36 -1.93 4.76
CA ILE A 202 -13.46 -2.92 3.67
C ILE A 202 -12.76 -4.25 4.02
N VAL A 203 -11.54 -4.21 4.57
CA VAL A 203 -10.71 -5.40 4.84
C VAL A 203 -10.17 -5.41 6.27
N GLU A 204 -10.20 -6.57 6.94
CA GLU A 204 -9.64 -6.75 8.29
C GLU A 204 -8.18 -7.25 8.23
N GLY A 205 -7.28 -6.61 8.97
CA GLY A 205 -5.86 -6.99 9.00
C GLY A 205 -5.57 -8.20 9.89
N ASN A 206 -4.75 -9.14 9.41
CA ASN A 206 -4.34 -10.30 10.21
C ASN A 206 -2.92 -10.78 9.85
N TRP A 207 -2.06 -10.83 10.86
CA TRP A 207 -0.66 -11.28 10.79
C TRP A 207 -0.37 -12.47 11.74
N SER A 208 -1.42 -13.13 12.23
CA SER A 208 -1.30 -14.41 12.94
C SER A 208 -1.16 -15.60 11.96
N ASP A 209 -1.19 -16.83 12.48
CA ASP A 209 -1.21 -18.07 11.70
C ASP A 209 -2.62 -18.64 11.47
N LYS A 210 -3.68 -17.89 11.81
CA LYS A 210 -5.08 -18.35 11.76
C LYS A 210 -5.90 -17.44 10.84
N PHE A 211 -6.28 -17.99 9.69
CA PHE A 211 -7.01 -17.26 8.64
C PHE A 211 -8.35 -17.90 8.24
N HIS A 212 -8.61 -19.15 8.64
CA HIS A 212 -9.79 -19.94 8.29
C HIS A 212 -10.66 -20.27 9.51
N ASP A 213 -10.71 -19.34 10.46
CA ASP A 213 -11.49 -19.40 11.70
C ASP A 213 -12.96 -18.99 11.51
N GLN A 214 -13.31 -18.35 10.37
CA GLN A 214 -14.64 -17.81 10.11
C GLN A 214 -15.16 -18.13 8.70
N GLN A 215 -16.47 -17.93 8.48
CA GLN A 215 -17.09 -18.20 7.19
C GLN A 215 -16.64 -17.22 6.10
N ASP A 216 -16.11 -17.78 5.02
CA ASP A 216 -15.43 -17.09 3.91
C ASP A 216 -14.18 -16.29 4.34
N SER A 217 -13.59 -16.57 5.51
CA SER A 217 -12.27 -16.00 5.84
C SER A 217 -11.16 -16.76 5.11
N ARG A 218 -10.17 -16.00 4.65
CA ARG A 218 -9.06 -16.48 3.81
C ARG A 218 -7.72 -15.97 4.30
N SER A 219 -6.66 -16.69 3.95
CA SER A 219 -5.32 -16.16 4.08
C SER A 219 -5.19 -14.91 3.21
N PRO A 220 -4.54 -13.84 3.69
CA PRO A 220 -4.20 -12.66 2.90
C PRO A 220 -3.53 -13.00 1.56
N TRP A 221 -2.80 -14.11 1.52
CA TRP A 221 -2.08 -14.62 0.35
C TRP A 221 -2.94 -15.48 -0.60
N GLU A 222 -4.21 -15.78 -0.31
CA GLU A 222 -5.12 -16.42 -1.29
C GLU A 222 -5.79 -15.41 -2.24
N TRP A 223 -5.65 -14.12 -1.95
CA TRP A 223 -6.13 -13.04 -2.81
C TRP A 223 -5.15 -12.79 -3.96
N SER A 224 -5.73 -12.44 -5.11
CA SER A 224 -5.03 -11.99 -6.32
C SER A 224 -5.86 -10.96 -7.09
N SER A 225 -6.92 -10.43 -6.46
CA SER A 225 -7.96 -9.63 -7.10
C SER A 225 -8.71 -8.78 -6.09
N SER A 226 -8.73 -7.46 -6.31
CA SER A 226 -9.57 -6.52 -5.56
C SER A 226 -11.04 -6.61 -5.97
N VAL A 227 -11.35 -7.17 -7.15
CA VAL A 227 -12.72 -7.35 -7.65
C VAL A 227 -13.50 -8.28 -6.73
N GLU A 228 -12.92 -9.42 -6.37
CA GLU A 228 -13.54 -10.40 -5.47
C GLU A 228 -13.77 -9.81 -4.07
N ILE A 229 -12.77 -9.11 -3.52
CA ILE A 229 -12.85 -8.47 -2.19
C ILE A 229 -13.97 -7.43 -2.16
N LEU A 230 -14.00 -6.49 -3.12
CA LEU A 230 -14.99 -5.41 -3.15
C LEU A 230 -16.41 -5.93 -3.40
N GLN A 231 -16.58 -6.93 -4.28
CA GLN A 231 -17.88 -7.56 -4.49
C GLN A 231 -18.33 -8.36 -3.27
N LEU A 232 -17.43 -9.02 -2.54
CA LEU A 232 -17.74 -9.73 -1.29
C LEU A 232 -18.17 -8.78 -0.18
N PHE A 233 -17.42 -7.69 0.03
CA PHE A 233 -17.74 -6.60 0.96
C PHE A 233 -19.16 -6.05 0.70
N HIS A 234 -19.46 -5.65 -0.54
CA HIS A 234 -20.75 -5.07 -0.90
C HIS A 234 -21.90 -6.08 -0.87
N LYS A 235 -21.63 -7.37 -1.12
CA LYS A 235 -22.61 -8.47 -0.99
C LYS A 235 -22.95 -8.74 0.47
N LYS A 236 -21.95 -8.77 1.36
CA LYS A 236 -22.14 -9.03 2.81
C LYS A 236 -22.65 -7.82 3.59
N ARG A 237 -22.34 -6.60 3.13
CA ARG A 237 -22.43 -5.35 3.93
C ARG A 237 -21.60 -5.43 5.22
N SER A 238 -20.45 -6.11 5.14
CA SER A 238 -19.51 -6.28 6.24
C SER A 238 -18.09 -6.36 5.71
N ILE A 239 -17.13 -6.09 6.60
CA ILE A 239 -15.70 -6.28 6.40
C ILE A 239 -15.35 -7.67 5.84
N VAL A 240 -14.29 -7.75 5.03
CA VAL A 240 -13.73 -8.97 4.43
C VAL A 240 -12.49 -9.44 5.19
N ARG A 241 -12.36 -10.75 5.40
CA ARG A 241 -11.29 -11.38 6.21
C ARG A 241 -10.42 -12.29 5.33
N TYR A 242 -9.09 -12.17 5.29
CA TYR A 242 -8.21 -11.16 5.90
C TYR A 242 -7.28 -10.51 4.87
N GLY A 243 -6.69 -9.38 5.26
CA GLY A 243 -5.69 -8.64 4.49
C GLY A 243 -4.36 -8.46 5.23
N GLN A 244 -3.33 -8.12 4.44
CA GLN A 244 -1.99 -7.67 4.82
C GLN A 244 -1.60 -6.55 3.84
N CYS A 245 -0.46 -5.87 4.02
CA CYS A 245 -0.16 -4.60 3.31
C CYS A 245 -0.34 -4.67 1.78
N PHE A 246 0.11 -5.72 1.10
CA PHE A 246 -0.11 -5.90 -0.35
C PHE A 246 -1.60 -6.01 -0.74
N VAL A 247 -2.46 -6.59 0.12
CA VAL A 247 -3.92 -6.67 -0.07
C VAL A 247 -4.54 -5.29 0.11
N PHE A 248 -4.16 -4.56 1.16
CA PHE A 248 -4.61 -3.19 1.41
C PHE A 248 -4.20 -2.27 0.26
N ALA A 249 -2.94 -2.32 -0.17
CA ALA A 249 -2.42 -1.52 -1.28
C ALA A 249 -3.10 -1.85 -2.63
N GLY A 250 -3.41 -3.13 -2.89
CA GLY A 250 -4.16 -3.53 -4.08
C GLY A 250 -5.60 -2.98 -4.11
N VAL A 251 -6.31 -3.07 -2.98
CA VAL A 251 -7.67 -2.52 -2.83
C VAL A 251 -7.67 -0.98 -2.87
N CYS A 252 -6.73 -0.33 -2.19
CA CYS A 252 -6.53 1.12 -2.20
C CYS A 252 -6.23 1.66 -3.62
N ASN A 253 -5.31 1.03 -4.36
CA ASN A 253 -5.03 1.37 -5.76
C ASN A 253 -6.29 1.26 -6.63
N THR A 254 -7.11 0.23 -6.38
CA THR A 254 -8.39 0.02 -7.10
C THR A 254 -9.40 1.13 -6.81
N LEU A 255 -9.54 1.54 -5.55
CA LEU A 255 -10.39 2.69 -5.16
C LEU A 255 -9.91 3.97 -5.84
N CYS A 256 -8.61 4.27 -5.78
CA CYS A 256 -8.01 5.44 -6.41
C CYS A 256 -8.30 5.47 -7.93
N ARG A 257 -7.95 4.40 -8.65
CA ARG A 257 -8.12 4.32 -10.11
C ARG A 257 -9.59 4.39 -10.53
N ALA A 258 -10.50 3.78 -9.77
CA ALA A 258 -11.95 3.88 -10.03
C ALA A 258 -12.48 5.32 -9.95
N LEU A 259 -11.89 6.16 -9.09
CA LEU A 259 -12.28 7.56 -8.87
C LEU A 259 -11.56 8.55 -9.81
N GLY A 260 -10.69 8.06 -10.69
CA GLY A 260 -9.86 8.89 -11.56
C GLY A 260 -8.60 9.44 -10.89
N LEU A 261 -8.23 9.00 -9.68
CA LEU A 261 -6.96 9.34 -9.05
C LEU A 261 -5.84 8.48 -9.67
N PRO A 262 -4.79 9.05 -10.31
CA PRO A 262 -3.68 8.27 -10.84
C PRO A 262 -2.87 7.69 -9.67
N SER A 263 -2.74 6.37 -9.62
CA SER A 263 -2.11 5.67 -8.48
C SER A 263 -1.28 4.46 -8.90
N ARG A 264 -0.28 4.13 -8.07
CA ARG A 264 0.58 2.95 -8.18
C ARG A 264 0.88 2.37 -6.80
N CYS A 265 1.05 1.06 -6.72
CA CYS A 265 1.60 0.42 -5.52
C CYS A 265 3.12 0.65 -5.46
N VAL A 266 3.65 0.80 -4.25
CA VAL A 266 5.09 0.90 -3.95
C VAL A 266 5.43 -0.12 -2.89
N THR A 267 6.47 -0.92 -3.13
CA THR A 267 7.03 -1.87 -2.16
C THR A 267 8.32 -1.30 -1.59
N ASN A 268 8.41 -1.21 -0.27
CA ASN A 268 9.60 -0.79 0.47
C ASN A 268 10.26 -2.03 1.10
N TYR A 269 11.56 -2.28 0.89
CA TYR A 269 12.25 -3.41 1.55
C TYR A 269 12.99 -2.95 2.80
N ARG A 270 13.03 -3.82 3.83
CA ARG A 270 13.51 -3.46 5.17
C ARG A 270 12.75 -2.23 5.70
N SER A 271 11.43 -2.23 5.58
CA SER A 271 10.58 -1.13 6.04
C SER A 271 10.57 -1.11 7.56
N ALA A 272 10.93 0.02 8.15
CA ALA A 272 10.89 0.19 9.60
C ALA A 272 9.47 0.51 10.09
N HIS A 273 9.00 -0.20 11.10
CA HIS A 273 7.84 0.19 11.89
C HIS A 273 8.36 0.77 13.21
N ASP A 274 8.57 2.09 13.23
CA ASP A 274 9.03 2.85 14.40
C ASP A 274 7.81 3.36 15.19
N VAL A 275 7.54 2.74 16.34
CA VAL A 275 6.39 3.06 17.22
C VAL A 275 6.77 4.16 18.24
N HIS A 276 8.05 4.50 18.33
CA HIS A 276 8.56 5.54 19.23
C HIS A 276 8.67 6.91 18.55
N GLY A 277 8.56 6.99 17.22
CA GLY A 277 8.66 8.21 16.42
C GLY A 277 10.03 8.89 16.54
N ASN A 278 11.09 8.09 16.63
CA ASN A 278 12.44 8.51 17.01
C ASN A 278 13.49 8.33 15.89
N LEU A 279 13.15 7.69 14.76
CA LEU A 279 14.05 7.28 13.68
C LEU A 279 15.12 6.24 14.09
N VAL A 280 14.91 5.47 15.17
CA VAL A 280 15.88 4.53 15.77
C VAL A 280 15.19 3.29 16.36
N LEU A 281 15.33 2.14 15.69
CA LEU A 281 14.77 0.86 16.16
C LEU A 281 15.73 0.15 17.13
N ASP A 282 15.28 -0.01 18.38
CA ASP A 282 16.03 -0.67 19.46
C ASP A 282 15.78 -2.20 19.47
N TYR A 283 16.71 -2.98 18.91
CA TYR A 283 16.75 -4.43 19.08
C TYR A 283 17.56 -4.79 20.34
N ILE A 284 16.95 -5.50 21.30
CA ILE A 284 17.54 -5.73 22.63
C ILE A 284 17.60 -7.22 22.95
N TYR A 285 18.80 -7.75 23.12
CA TYR A 285 19.03 -9.11 23.61
C TYR A 285 19.34 -9.11 25.11
N ASN A 286 18.86 -10.12 25.84
CA ASN A 286 19.23 -10.35 27.25
C ASN A 286 20.58 -11.08 27.38
N GLU A 287 20.94 -11.50 28.61
CA GLU A 287 22.15 -12.31 28.87
C GLU A 287 22.04 -13.75 28.33
N ASP A 288 20.82 -14.24 28.08
CA ASP A 288 20.50 -15.55 27.52
C ASP A 288 20.37 -15.57 25.97
N ASP A 289 20.75 -14.48 25.30
CA ASP A 289 20.64 -14.24 23.85
C ASP A 289 19.20 -14.21 23.27
N GLU A 290 18.17 -14.09 24.10
CA GLU A 290 16.78 -13.92 23.67
C GLU A 290 16.44 -12.46 23.33
N LEU A 291 15.63 -12.24 22.29
CA LEU A 291 15.20 -10.91 21.86
C LEU A 291 14.03 -10.41 22.73
N VAL A 292 14.31 -9.53 23.70
CA VAL A 292 13.31 -9.02 24.64
C VAL A 292 12.56 -7.77 24.15
N SER A 293 13.01 -7.16 23.04
CA SER A 293 12.38 -5.95 22.48
C SER A 293 11.14 -6.18 21.61
N GLU A 294 10.80 -7.42 21.20
CA GLU A 294 9.54 -7.72 20.46
C GLU A 294 8.30 -7.16 21.19
N SER A 295 8.36 -7.11 22.53
CA SER A 295 7.35 -6.53 23.42
C SER A 295 7.03 -5.04 23.20
N ARG A 296 7.77 -4.35 22.31
CA ARG A 296 7.65 -2.90 22.05
C ARG A 296 7.07 -2.53 20.69
N ASN A 297 6.64 -3.50 19.87
CA ASN A 297 6.08 -3.33 18.52
C ASN A 297 7.01 -2.70 17.45
N ASP A 298 8.16 -2.12 17.81
CA ASP A 298 9.23 -1.78 16.87
C ASP A 298 9.64 -3.03 16.08
N SER A 299 9.63 -2.94 14.76
CA SER A 299 9.94 -4.09 13.89
C SER A 299 10.42 -3.67 12.52
N ILE A 300 11.30 -4.45 11.91
CA ILE A 300 11.70 -4.30 10.50
C ILE A 300 10.96 -5.34 9.68
N TRP A 301 10.10 -4.86 8.80
CA TRP A 301 9.36 -5.67 7.85
C TRP A 301 10.25 -5.90 6.64
N SER A 302 10.47 -7.17 6.27
CA SER A 302 11.31 -7.56 5.14
C SER A 302 10.88 -6.87 3.84
N PHE A 303 9.55 -6.70 3.68
CA PHE A 303 8.94 -5.75 2.77
C PHE A 303 7.67 -5.16 3.37
N HIS A 304 7.32 -3.94 2.98
CA HIS A 304 6.02 -3.31 3.19
C HIS A 304 5.47 -2.77 1.87
N VAL A 305 4.15 -2.52 1.77
CA VAL A 305 3.51 -2.07 0.53
C VAL A 305 2.45 -1.01 0.82
N TRP A 306 2.60 0.16 0.20
CA TRP A 306 1.64 1.27 0.23
C TRP A 306 1.30 1.75 -1.19
N ASN A 307 0.62 2.90 -1.30
CA ASN A 307 0.29 3.54 -2.57
C ASN A 307 0.90 4.93 -2.70
N GLU A 308 1.32 5.27 -3.91
CA GLU A 308 1.46 6.66 -4.31
C GLU A 308 0.24 7.09 -5.12
N VAL A 309 -0.22 8.32 -4.90
CA VAL A 309 -1.29 8.99 -5.67
C VAL A 309 -0.77 10.32 -6.20
N TRP A 310 -1.03 10.62 -7.47
CA TRP A 310 -0.59 11.85 -8.13
C TRP A 310 -1.61 12.98 -7.94
N MET A 311 -1.19 14.11 -7.33
CA MET A 311 -2.02 15.31 -7.17
C MET A 311 -1.17 16.58 -6.92
N ARG A 312 -1.76 17.76 -7.16
CA ARG A 312 -1.28 19.02 -6.57
C ARG A 312 -1.51 19.05 -5.06
N ARG A 313 -0.67 19.80 -4.35
CA ARG A 313 -0.78 20.07 -2.92
C ARG A 313 -1.07 21.54 -2.66
N ASP A 314 -2.20 21.98 -3.20
CA ASP A 314 -2.75 23.34 -3.03
C ASP A 314 -3.01 23.69 -1.53
N ASP A 315 -2.99 22.69 -0.63
CA ASP A 315 -3.05 22.83 0.84
C ASP A 315 -1.69 23.12 1.53
N LEU A 316 -0.57 22.89 0.84
CA LEU A 316 0.79 23.09 1.38
C LEU A 316 1.44 24.39 0.86
N ARG A 317 2.37 24.93 1.66
CA ARG A 317 3.18 26.10 1.30
C ARG A 317 4.64 25.72 1.21
N GLY A 318 5.16 25.61 -0.01
CA GLY A 318 6.59 25.39 -0.26
C GLY A 318 7.37 26.67 -0.51
N SER A 319 8.62 26.51 -0.94
CA SER A 319 9.50 27.61 -1.34
C SER A 319 9.09 28.24 -2.66
N VAL A 320 8.36 27.49 -3.49
CA VAL A 320 7.78 27.89 -4.78
C VAL A 320 6.35 27.33 -4.92
N PRO A 321 5.50 27.86 -5.83
CA PRO A 321 4.24 27.23 -6.18
C PRO A 321 4.46 25.79 -6.68
N GLY A 322 3.67 24.84 -6.20
CA GLY A 322 3.75 23.43 -6.60
C GLY A 322 4.97 22.65 -6.10
N ASP A 323 5.72 23.19 -5.13
CA ASP A 323 6.91 22.55 -4.53
C ASP A 323 6.64 21.09 -4.13
N PHE A 324 5.53 20.84 -3.43
CA PHE A 324 5.13 19.51 -2.92
C PHE A 324 4.27 18.66 -3.87
N ASP A 325 3.96 19.15 -5.07
CA ASP A 325 3.07 18.49 -6.05
C ASP A 325 3.65 17.18 -6.60
N GLY A 326 2.78 16.30 -7.09
CA GLY A 326 3.12 15.04 -7.74
C GLY A 326 2.75 13.85 -6.85
N TRP A 327 3.63 12.86 -6.76
CA TRP A 327 3.38 11.65 -5.97
C TRP A 327 3.29 11.93 -4.47
N GLN A 328 2.20 11.49 -3.86
CA GLN A 328 1.95 11.51 -2.42
C GLN A 328 1.75 10.08 -1.92
N VAL A 329 2.42 9.71 -0.83
CA VAL A 329 2.18 8.43 -0.14
C VAL A 329 0.85 8.47 0.58
N ILE A 330 0.01 7.46 0.35
CA ILE A 330 -1.03 7.03 1.29
C ILE A 330 -0.81 5.55 1.59
N ASP A 331 -0.97 5.18 2.86
CA ASP A 331 -1.02 3.76 3.24
C ASP A 331 -2.34 3.46 3.94
N ALA A 332 -2.96 2.37 3.51
CA ALA A 332 -4.19 1.81 4.03
C ALA A 332 -3.96 0.71 5.08
N THR A 333 -2.71 0.33 5.34
CA THR A 333 -2.34 -0.66 6.35
C THR A 333 -2.54 -0.06 7.76
N PRO A 334 -3.25 -0.74 8.68
CA PRO A 334 -3.52 -0.20 10.01
C PRO A 334 -2.32 -0.38 10.96
N GLN A 335 -1.24 0.36 10.70
CA GLN A 335 -0.09 0.54 11.58
C GLN A 335 -0.34 1.69 12.57
N GLU A 336 -0.46 2.93 12.07
CA GLU A 336 -0.49 4.14 12.90
C GLU A 336 -1.81 4.91 12.93
N LEU A 337 -2.04 5.66 14.02
CA LEU A 337 -3.26 6.42 14.30
C LEU A 337 -3.11 7.92 13.98
N SER A 338 -3.43 8.32 12.75
CA SER A 338 -3.37 9.73 12.34
C SER A 338 -4.71 10.46 12.47
N ASN A 339 -4.78 11.40 13.43
CA ASN A 339 -5.99 12.08 13.90
C ASN A 339 -7.10 11.09 14.37
N GLY A 340 -6.73 10.04 15.11
CA GLY A 340 -7.68 9.11 15.75
C GLY A 340 -8.27 8.02 14.85
N GLU A 341 -7.81 7.90 13.61
CA GLU A 341 -8.19 6.85 12.65
C GLU A 341 -6.92 6.16 12.12
N PHE A 342 -6.99 4.87 11.80
CA PHE A 342 -5.87 4.12 11.20
C PHE A 342 -5.71 4.49 9.73
N ARG A 343 -4.75 5.37 9.42
CA ARG A 343 -4.46 5.88 8.07
C ARG A 343 -3.13 6.60 8.01
N VAL A 344 -2.50 6.58 6.84
CA VAL A 344 -1.33 7.43 6.53
C VAL A 344 -1.62 8.30 5.31
N GLY A 345 -1.14 9.54 5.34
CA GLY A 345 -1.01 10.42 4.18
C GLY A 345 -2.23 11.29 3.82
N PRO A 346 -2.19 12.05 2.71
CA PRO A 346 -1.11 12.13 1.73
C PRO A 346 0.18 12.80 2.27
N ALA A 347 1.28 12.05 2.31
CA ALA A 347 2.62 12.56 2.58
C ALA A 347 3.33 12.88 1.26
N SER A 348 3.90 14.08 1.09
CA SER A 348 4.60 14.40 -0.17
C SER A 348 5.94 13.65 -0.23
N VAL A 349 6.14 12.84 -1.28
CA VAL A 349 7.39 12.08 -1.46
C VAL A 349 8.62 13.01 -1.47
N LYS A 350 8.46 14.22 -2.03
CA LYS A 350 9.48 15.27 -2.01
C LYS A 350 9.79 15.78 -0.60
N ALA A 351 8.79 15.90 0.27
CA ALA A 351 8.98 16.36 1.64
C ALA A 351 9.77 15.33 2.47
N VAL A 352 9.38 14.05 2.35
CA VAL A 352 10.09 12.90 2.94
C VAL A 352 11.56 12.92 2.50
N ARG A 353 11.84 13.00 1.19
CA ARG A 353 13.21 13.05 0.65
C ARG A 353 14.06 14.23 1.12
N ARG A 354 13.46 15.32 1.61
CA ARG A 354 14.17 16.49 2.13
C ARG A 354 14.20 16.57 3.65
N GLY A 355 13.64 15.57 4.37
CA GLY A 355 13.53 15.59 5.83
C GLY A 355 12.61 16.71 6.33
N GLU A 356 11.63 17.11 5.52
CA GLU A 356 10.65 18.14 5.81
C GLU A 356 9.41 17.49 6.43
N ILE A 357 9.50 17.18 7.72
CA ILE A 357 8.48 16.40 8.43
C ILE A 357 7.34 17.25 9.02
N ASP A 358 7.55 18.55 9.24
CA ASP A 358 6.53 19.52 9.70
C ASP A 358 5.60 19.99 8.55
N VAL A 359 5.17 19.07 7.70
CA VAL A 359 4.17 19.31 6.65
C VAL A 359 3.13 18.18 6.61
N LYS A 360 1.90 18.53 6.24
CA LYS A 360 0.79 17.57 6.20
C LYS A 360 0.95 16.58 5.03
N TYR A 361 0.72 15.29 5.19
CA TYR A 361 0.33 14.53 6.40
C TYR A 361 1.37 13.46 6.67
N ASP A 362 1.62 13.16 7.95
CA ASP A 362 2.30 11.93 8.39
C ASP A 362 3.74 11.71 7.87
N CYS A 363 4.39 12.77 7.35
CA CYS A 363 5.72 12.72 6.74
C CYS A 363 6.81 12.22 7.71
N ALA A 364 6.64 12.40 9.02
CA ALA A 364 7.54 11.86 10.04
C ALA A 364 7.55 10.32 10.07
N PHE A 365 6.37 9.69 10.03
CA PHE A 365 6.22 8.23 10.02
C PHE A 365 6.76 7.64 8.70
N VAL A 366 6.37 8.21 7.57
CA VAL A 366 6.84 7.75 6.24
C VAL A 366 8.36 7.90 6.09
N LEU A 367 8.97 8.91 6.72
CA LEU A 367 10.44 9.04 6.77
C LEU A 367 11.09 7.97 7.67
N ALA A 368 10.47 7.62 8.80
CA ALA A 368 10.95 6.54 9.65
C ALA A 368 10.97 5.20 8.88
N GLU A 369 9.89 4.89 8.14
CA GLU A 369 9.78 3.65 7.35
C GLU A 369 10.91 3.47 6.32
N VAL A 370 11.50 4.56 5.82
CA VAL A 370 12.52 4.53 4.75
C VAL A 370 13.94 4.94 5.19
N ASN A 371 14.13 5.51 6.38
CA ASN A 371 15.40 6.14 6.76
C ASN A 371 15.76 6.05 8.26
N ALA A 372 15.18 5.11 9.01
CA ALA A 372 15.53 4.90 10.43
C ALA A 372 16.86 4.12 10.62
N ASP A 373 17.63 4.51 11.64
CA ASP A 373 18.80 3.75 12.14
C ASP A 373 18.30 2.45 12.82
N VAL A 374 19.04 1.35 12.69
CA VAL A 374 18.76 0.09 13.41
C VAL A 374 19.88 -0.16 14.41
N VAL A 375 19.54 -0.45 15.67
CA VAL A 375 20.53 -0.54 16.75
C VAL A 375 20.31 -1.80 17.59
N PHE A 376 21.34 -2.62 17.66
CA PHE A 376 21.37 -3.83 18.46
C PHE A 376 22.09 -3.57 19.78
N TYR A 377 21.45 -3.91 20.90
CA TYR A 377 22.02 -3.82 22.24
C TYR A 377 21.97 -5.18 22.96
N ARG A 378 22.98 -5.46 23.80
CA ARG A 378 22.81 -6.41 24.92
C ARG A 378 22.40 -5.63 26.16
N GLN A 379 21.40 -6.13 26.86
CA GLN A 379 20.94 -5.61 28.14
C GLN A 379 21.34 -6.57 29.26
N ASP A 380 21.99 -6.05 30.30
CA ASP A 380 22.38 -6.85 31.47
C ASP A 380 21.19 -7.06 32.42
N ASN A 381 21.35 -7.98 33.37
CA ASN A 381 20.38 -8.30 34.43
C ASN A 381 20.11 -7.12 35.42
N ARG A 382 20.73 -5.95 35.20
CA ARG A 382 20.46 -4.68 35.92
C ARG A 382 19.81 -3.63 35.02
N GLY A 383 19.42 -4.00 33.79
CA GLY A 383 18.77 -3.15 32.81
C GLY A 383 19.72 -2.23 32.02
N ARG A 384 21.04 -2.29 32.21
CA ARG A 384 22.02 -1.46 31.49
C ARG A 384 22.21 -2.00 30.08
N ARG A 385 22.18 -1.11 29.08
CA ARG A 385 22.37 -1.47 27.66
C ARG A 385 23.79 -1.17 27.19
N LYS A 386 24.39 -2.08 26.41
CA LYS A 386 25.62 -1.91 25.63
C LYS A 386 25.28 -2.09 24.15
N GLU A 387 25.68 -1.15 23.29
CA GLU A 387 25.49 -1.29 21.84
C GLU A 387 26.46 -2.35 21.28
N ILE A 388 25.91 -3.28 20.49
CA ILE A 388 26.63 -4.36 19.80
C ILE A 388 26.95 -3.93 18.36
N LYS A 389 25.93 -3.44 17.65
CA LYS A 389 25.96 -3.13 16.21
C LYS A 389 24.93 -2.05 15.89
N ARG A 390 25.26 -1.23 14.89
CA ARG A 390 24.36 -0.25 14.28
C ARG A 390 24.36 -0.44 12.77
N LEU A 391 23.21 -0.27 12.14
CA LEU A 391 23.04 -0.13 10.70
C LEU A 391 22.41 1.24 10.45
N ILE A 392 22.87 1.95 9.42
CA ILE A 392 22.39 3.30 9.06
C ILE A 392 21.83 3.38 7.63
N ASP A 393 22.01 2.29 6.88
CA ASP A 393 21.92 2.14 5.42
C ASP A 393 21.11 0.90 5.01
N ASP A 394 20.54 0.18 5.98
CA ASP A 394 19.83 -1.09 5.78
C ASP A 394 18.30 -0.93 5.65
N VAL A 395 17.71 0.09 6.27
CA VAL A 395 16.26 0.37 6.20
C VAL A 395 15.91 1.05 4.88
N GLY A 396 14.73 0.76 4.33
CA GLY A 396 14.16 1.52 3.22
C GLY A 396 14.88 1.37 1.88
N VAL A 397 15.19 0.13 1.48
CA VAL A 397 16.04 -0.18 0.32
C VAL A 397 15.25 -0.77 -0.85
N ASN A 398 15.84 -0.71 -2.05
CA ASN A 398 15.31 -1.30 -3.30
C ASN A 398 13.83 -1.00 -3.57
N MET A 399 13.38 0.22 -3.23
CA MET A 399 11.97 0.61 -3.26
C MET A 399 11.42 0.48 -4.68
N SER A 400 10.38 -0.34 -4.84
CA SER A 400 10.01 -0.90 -6.14
C SER A 400 8.57 -0.58 -6.54
N THR A 401 8.40 -0.17 -7.79
CA THR A 401 7.08 -0.03 -8.44
C THR A 401 7.12 -0.57 -9.87
N LYS A 402 5.95 -0.85 -10.45
CA LYS A 402 5.84 -1.41 -11.80
C LYS A 402 6.10 -0.34 -12.87
N ALA A 403 6.83 -0.71 -13.92
CA ALA A 403 7.11 0.16 -15.06
C ALA A 403 5.86 0.52 -15.89
N VAL A 404 5.92 1.70 -16.51
CA VAL A 404 4.86 2.28 -17.36
C VAL A 404 4.68 1.46 -18.64
N LEU A 405 3.58 0.69 -18.68
CA LEU A 405 3.18 -0.21 -19.76
C LEU A 405 4.16 -1.37 -20.01
N SER A 406 4.91 -1.81 -18.99
CA SER A 406 5.63 -3.08 -18.99
C SER A 406 5.68 -3.71 -17.60
N ASN A 407 6.13 -4.95 -17.50
CA ASN A 407 6.18 -5.70 -16.23
C ASN A 407 7.53 -5.57 -15.50
N ASN A 408 8.43 -4.72 -15.99
CA ASN A 408 9.73 -4.49 -15.37
C ASN A 408 9.56 -3.76 -14.03
N ARG A 409 10.41 -4.10 -13.05
CA ARG A 409 10.61 -3.27 -11.85
C ARG A 409 11.25 -1.94 -12.23
N VAL A 410 10.76 -0.85 -11.62
CA VAL A 410 11.45 0.43 -11.53
C VAL A 410 11.87 0.62 -10.08
N ASP A 411 13.15 0.92 -9.85
CA ASP A 411 13.62 1.36 -8.55
C ASP A 411 13.33 2.86 -8.36
N ILE A 412 12.78 3.21 -7.20
CA ILE A 412 12.40 4.57 -6.84
C ILE A 412 12.98 4.99 -5.48
N THR A 413 13.96 4.27 -4.93
CA THR A 413 14.57 4.58 -3.61
C THR A 413 15.08 6.03 -3.54
N ASN A 414 15.73 6.49 -4.61
CA ASN A 414 16.25 7.85 -4.76
C ASN A 414 15.17 8.95 -4.87
N ASN A 415 13.88 8.59 -4.93
CA ASN A 415 12.76 9.53 -4.80
C ASN A 415 12.38 9.77 -3.33
N TYR A 416 12.70 8.86 -2.42
CA TYR A 416 12.34 8.89 -0.99
C TYR A 416 13.48 9.37 -0.09
N LYS A 417 14.73 9.15 -0.48
CA LYS A 417 15.93 9.61 0.24
C LYS A 417 17.11 9.90 -0.70
N PRO A 418 18.15 10.61 -0.25
CA PRO A 418 19.43 10.66 -0.95
C PRO A 418 20.11 9.27 -0.99
N PRO A 419 21.04 9.01 -1.92
CA PRO A 419 21.78 7.75 -1.94
C PRO A 419 22.60 7.51 -0.67
N GLU A 420 22.68 6.27 -0.22
CA GLU A 420 23.44 5.88 0.98
C GLU A 420 24.93 6.23 0.90
N GLY A 421 25.53 6.56 2.05
CA GLY A 421 26.92 6.99 2.15
C GLY A 421 27.20 8.41 1.63
N ASN A 422 26.21 9.11 1.06
CA ASN A 422 26.30 10.53 0.71
C ASN A 422 26.11 11.40 1.96
N SER A 423 26.85 12.50 2.09
CA SER A 423 26.64 13.48 3.17
C SER A 423 25.28 14.19 3.09
N GLU A 424 24.63 14.20 1.93
CA GLU A 424 23.24 14.65 1.78
C GLU A 424 22.24 13.80 2.61
N GLU A 425 22.41 12.47 2.64
CA GLU A 425 21.58 11.56 3.44
C GLU A 425 21.65 11.96 4.90
N ARG A 426 22.86 12.01 5.46
CA ARG A 426 23.02 12.25 6.90
C ARG A 426 22.53 13.63 7.32
N LEU A 427 22.66 14.63 6.45
CA LEU A 427 22.11 15.98 6.67
C LEU A 427 20.57 16.02 6.59
N VAL A 428 19.93 15.10 5.87
CA VAL A 428 18.47 14.90 5.85
C VAL A 428 18.02 14.15 7.11
N TYR A 429 18.67 13.05 7.48
CA TYR A 429 18.40 12.33 8.75
C TYR A 429 18.53 13.27 9.95
N GLU A 430 19.69 13.94 10.10
CA GLU A 430 19.96 14.81 11.25
C GLU A 430 18.98 15.99 11.32
N ARG A 431 18.44 16.45 10.18
CA ARG A 431 17.43 17.51 10.14
C ARG A 431 16.10 17.05 10.74
N ALA A 432 15.65 15.84 10.42
CA ALA A 432 14.43 15.26 10.95
C ALA A 432 14.60 14.84 12.43
N LEU A 433 15.71 14.16 12.78
CA LEU A 433 16.01 13.77 14.16
C LEU A 433 16.00 14.98 15.12
N ARG A 434 16.57 16.13 14.71
CA ARG A 434 16.55 17.37 15.51
C ARG A 434 15.16 17.97 15.71
N GLN A 435 14.21 17.69 14.83
CA GLN A 435 12.82 18.15 14.96
C GLN A 435 12.01 17.20 15.86
N LEU A 436 12.22 15.89 15.75
CA LEU A 436 11.58 14.87 16.59
C LEU A 436 12.13 14.85 18.02
N GLN A 437 13.44 15.07 18.19
CA GLN A 437 14.16 14.91 19.45
C GLN A 437 14.94 16.19 19.85
N PRO A 438 14.29 17.36 19.97
CA PRO A 438 14.95 18.64 20.21
C PRO A 438 15.62 18.78 21.60
N HIS A 439 15.34 17.85 22.52
CA HIS A 439 15.90 17.81 23.87
C HIS A 439 17.15 16.95 24.02
N LEU A 440 17.50 16.14 23.01
CA LEU A 440 18.79 15.48 23.01
C LEU A 440 19.89 16.53 22.78
N PRO A 441 21.08 16.36 23.39
CA PRO A 441 22.27 17.06 22.91
C PRO A 441 22.41 16.85 21.40
N ARG A 442 23.03 17.81 20.67
CA ARG A 442 23.40 17.60 19.26
C ARG A 442 23.94 16.18 19.12
N TYR A 443 23.37 15.37 18.23
CA TYR A 443 23.57 13.92 18.23
C TYR A 443 24.94 13.52 17.63
N THR A 444 26.01 14.14 18.12
CA THR A 444 27.40 13.77 17.92
C THR A 444 27.72 12.53 18.75
N ARG A 445 26.94 11.46 18.54
CA ARG A 445 27.50 10.13 18.67
C ARG A 445 28.57 10.06 17.58
N SER A 446 29.83 10.01 18.01
CA SER A 446 30.94 9.85 17.08
C SER A 446 30.66 8.65 16.18
N LEU A 447 30.83 8.83 14.86
CA LEU A 447 31.15 7.72 13.97
C LEU A 447 32.20 6.84 14.65
N PRO A 448 32.10 5.50 14.57
CA PRO A 448 33.12 4.63 15.16
C PRO A 448 34.49 5.11 14.69
N ARG A 449 35.41 5.33 15.65
CA ARG A 449 36.71 5.95 15.36
C ARG A 449 37.37 5.15 14.22
N PRO A 450 37.80 5.79 13.12
CA PRO A 450 38.58 5.08 12.10
C PRO A 450 39.80 4.41 12.76
N GLY A 451 39.91 3.09 12.64
CA GLY A 451 40.91 2.29 13.37
C GLY A 451 40.46 1.72 14.72
N ALA A 452 39.17 1.79 15.09
CA ALA A 452 38.56 1.02 16.18
C ALA A 452 37.77 -0.19 15.64
N GLU A 453 38.36 -0.88 14.66
CA GLU A 453 37.89 -2.21 14.24
C GLU A 453 38.13 -3.22 15.37
N SER A 454 37.29 -4.25 15.46
CA SER A 454 37.55 -5.34 16.39
C SER A 454 38.51 -6.35 15.78
N ASP A 455 39.37 -6.90 16.63
CA ASP A 455 40.17 -8.08 16.33
C ASP A 455 39.27 -9.28 15.92
N VAL A 456 38.00 -9.35 16.33
CA VAL A 456 37.06 -10.43 15.95
C VAL A 456 36.09 -9.98 14.85
N VAL A 457 36.00 -10.76 13.77
CA VAL A 457 35.04 -10.58 12.66
C VAL A 457 34.17 -11.82 12.50
N LEU A 458 32.87 -11.62 12.30
CA LEU A 458 31.89 -12.68 12.06
C LEU A 458 31.30 -12.54 10.65
N GLU A 459 31.27 -13.64 9.92
CA GLU A 459 30.71 -13.74 8.56
C GLU A 459 29.71 -14.90 8.49
N ILE A 460 28.62 -14.74 7.74
CA ILE A 460 27.69 -15.82 7.41
C ILE A 460 27.77 -16.04 5.90
N HIS A 461 27.99 -17.28 5.48
CA HIS A 461 28.04 -17.66 4.07
C HIS A 461 26.72 -18.29 3.66
N MET A 462 25.87 -17.49 3.01
CA MET A 462 24.62 -17.97 2.42
C MET A 462 24.87 -18.54 1.02
N PRO A 463 24.08 -19.52 0.55
CA PRO A 463 24.17 -20.00 -0.83
C PRO A 463 23.81 -18.91 -1.85
N ASP A 464 24.46 -18.91 -3.02
CA ASP A 464 24.19 -17.94 -4.10
C ASP A 464 22.75 -18.00 -4.65
N ASP A 465 22.05 -19.13 -4.47
CA ASP A 465 20.65 -19.33 -4.85
C ASP A 465 19.80 -19.79 -3.65
N ASP A 466 18.62 -19.20 -3.47
CA ASP A 466 17.65 -19.60 -2.44
C ASP A 466 17.30 -21.09 -2.57
N ALA A 467 17.53 -21.87 -1.52
CA ALA A 467 17.26 -23.31 -1.49
C ALA A 467 15.78 -23.62 -1.82
N LEU A 468 15.53 -24.64 -2.63
CA LEU A 468 14.17 -25.01 -3.02
C LEU A 468 13.37 -25.50 -1.81
N ILE A 469 12.14 -24.99 -1.63
CA ILE A 469 11.24 -25.43 -0.56
C ILE A 469 11.07 -26.97 -0.57
N GLY A 470 11.38 -27.62 0.55
CA GLY A 470 11.43 -29.09 0.64
C GLY A 470 12.83 -29.69 0.77
N SER A 471 13.89 -28.91 0.50
CA SER A 471 15.29 -29.35 0.62
C SER A 471 15.87 -29.14 2.04
N THR A 472 16.95 -29.87 2.35
CA THR A 472 17.80 -29.61 3.52
C THR A 472 18.76 -28.47 3.22
N ILE A 473 18.86 -27.51 4.14
CA ILE A 473 19.66 -26.30 4.03
C ILE A 473 20.95 -26.48 4.85
N GLN A 474 22.10 -26.15 4.25
CA GLN A 474 23.40 -26.17 4.92
C GLN A 474 23.86 -24.73 5.14
N ILE A 475 23.74 -24.25 6.39
CA ILE A 475 24.21 -22.93 6.79
C ILE A 475 25.69 -23.04 7.18
N ARG A 476 26.50 -22.13 6.63
CA ARG A 476 27.91 -21.96 6.97
C ARG A 476 28.14 -20.56 7.52
N ALA A 477 29.03 -20.44 8.48
CA ALA A 477 29.49 -19.16 9.01
C ALA A 477 30.96 -19.26 9.41
N VAL A 478 31.64 -18.14 9.58
CA VAL A 478 33.05 -18.09 9.98
C VAL A 478 33.25 -17.04 11.07
N ALA A 479 33.97 -17.42 12.13
CA ALA A 479 34.53 -16.48 13.09
C ALA A 479 36.03 -16.34 12.82
N LYS A 480 36.52 -15.11 12.62
CA LYS A 480 37.92 -14.81 12.28
C LYS A 480 38.54 -13.95 13.37
N ASN A 481 39.79 -14.25 13.70
CA ASN A 481 40.64 -13.40 14.53
C ASN A 481 41.63 -12.65 13.62
N ASN A 482 41.40 -11.36 13.41
CA ASN A 482 42.27 -10.48 12.66
C ASN A 482 43.49 -9.98 13.47
N SER A 483 43.53 -10.18 14.79
CA SER A 483 44.67 -9.77 15.61
C SER A 483 45.96 -10.44 15.16
N PHE A 484 47.07 -9.71 15.28
CA PHE A 484 48.42 -10.26 15.05
C PHE A 484 49.08 -10.76 16.35
N GLU A 485 48.50 -10.43 17.52
CA GLU A 485 49.14 -10.66 18.83
C GLU A 485 48.22 -11.30 19.89
N ARG A 486 46.89 -11.22 19.74
CA ARG A 486 45.93 -11.67 20.76
C ARG A 486 45.14 -12.89 20.32
N SER A 487 45.06 -13.89 21.19
CA SER A 487 44.09 -14.99 21.10
C SER A 487 42.75 -14.57 21.72
N HIS A 488 41.63 -15.02 21.17
CA HIS A 488 40.28 -14.69 21.67
C HIS A 488 39.48 -15.96 21.96
N THR A 489 39.22 -16.24 23.25
CA THR A 489 38.24 -17.24 23.69
C THR A 489 36.81 -16.71 23.50
N LEU A 490 35.99 -17.44 22.75
CA LEU A 490 34.64 -17.03 22.36
C LEU A 490 33.61 -18.13 22.67
N ARG A 491 32.48 -17.74 23.30
CA ARG A 491 31.23 -18.48 23.17
C ARG A 491 30.56 -18.04 21.88
N LEU A 492 30.41 -18.96 20.93
CA LEU A 492 29.77 -18.75 19.64
C LEU A 492 28.40 -19.42 19.62
N LEU A 493 27.36 -18.68 19.23
CA LEU A 493 25.98 -19.18 19.10
C LEU A 493 25.51 -18.97 17.66
N LEU A 494 25.37 -20.07 16.92
CA LEU A 494 24.84 -20.09 15.56
C LEU A 494 23.38 -20.60 15.60
N ARG A 495 22.44 -19.76 15.19
CA ARG A 495 20.99 -20.05 15.16
C ARG A 495 20.42 -19.94 13.76
N ALA A 496 19.49 -20.83 13.44
CA ALA A 496 18.57 -20.72 12.32
C ALA A 496 17.15 -20.53 12.85
N ILE A 497 16.50 -19.47 12.42
CA ILE A 497 15.16 -19.05 12.87
C ILE A 497 14.22 -18.85 11.69
N SER A 498 12.92 -18.88 11.96
CA SER A 498 11.88 -18.42 11.04
C SER A 498 10.99 -17.39 11.72
N LYS A 499 10.64 -16.32 11.02
CA LYS A 499 9.78 -15.22 11.49
C LYS A 499 8.78 -14.84 10.39
N CYS A 500 7.67 -14.19 10.71
CA CYS A 500 6.80 -13.66 9.65
C CYS A 500 7.46 -12.45 8.95
N TYR A 501 7.02 -12.11 7.74
CA TYR A 501 7.62 -11.02 6.95
C TYR A 501 7.61 -9.63 7.62
N THR A 502 6.84 -9.44 8.70
CA THR A 502 6.84 -8.23 9.53
C THR A 502 7.95 -8.21 10.59
N GLY A 503 8.79 -9.25 10.63
CA GLY A 503 9.89 -9.38 11.59
C GLY A 503 9.52 -10.02 12.93
N CYS A 504 8.25 -10.37 13.16
CA CYS A 504 7.73 -10.85 14.45
C CYS A 504 7.53 -12.38 14.50
N ASN A 505 7.11 -12.87 15.67
CA ASN A 505 6.68 -14.26 15.91
C ASN A 505 7.81 -15.28 15.62
N GLU A 506 9.02 -14.96 16.07
CA GLU A 506 10.20 -15.81 15.89
C GLU A 506 9.96 -17.24 16.39
N ARG A 507 10.40 -18.21 15.59
CA ARG A 507 10.48 -19.63 15.93
C ARG A 507 11.89 -20.12 15.66
N LEU A 508 12.56 -20.62 16.69
CA LEU A 508 13.81 -21.34 16.55
C LEU A 508 13.59 -22.63 15.74
N LEU A 509 14.39 -22.82 14.68
CA LEU A 509 14.42 -24.05 13.88
C LEU A 509 15.57 -24.95 14.35
N ARG A 510 16.76 -24.38 14.50
CA ARG A 510 17.98 -25.10 14.88
C ARG A 510 18.96 -24.15 15.55
N GLN A 511 19.77 -24.66 16.48
CA GLN A 511 20.94 -23.92 17.00
C GLN A 511 22.10 -24.85 17.34
N ARG A 512 23.29 -24.26 17.43
CA ARG A 512 24.51 -24.90 17.91
C ARG A 512 25.39 -23.88 18.64
N ILE A 513 25.91 -24.29 19.79
CA ILE A 513 26.86 -23.51 20.59
C ILE A 513 28.25 -24.12 20.43
N PHE A 514 29.28 -23.27 20.38
CA PHE A 514 30.69 -23.63 20.34
C PHE A 514 31.44 -22.81 21.40
N HIS A 515 32.52 -23.35 21.94
CA HIS A 515 33.36 -22.70 22.95
C HIS A 515 34.81 -22.91 22.54
N GLU A 516 35.38 -21.95 21.82
CA GLU A 516 36.65 -22.11 21.10
C GLU A 516 37.54 -20.88 21.32
N THR A 517 38.86 -21.08 21.30
CA THR A 517 39.85 -19.99 21.33
C THR A 517 40.45 -19.82 19.95
N LEU A 518 40.21 -18.67 19.32
CA LEU A 518 40.82 -18.31 18.05
C LEU A 518 42.21 -17.72 18.30
N GLU A 519 43.26 -18.36 17.81
CA GLU A 519 44.62 -17.83 17.89
C GLU A 519 44.81 -16.60 16.95
N PRO A 520 45.90 -15.81 17.09
CA PRO A 520 46.15 -14.69 16.19
C PRO A 520 46.16 -15.13 14.72
N ARG A 521 45.44 -14.39 13.87
CA ARG A 521 45.23 -14.68 12.43
C ARG A 521 44.47 -15.97 12.11
N ASP A 522 43.85 -16.62 13.10
CA ASP A 522 43.07 -17.85 12.93
C ASP A 522 41.61 -17.62 12.45
N SER A 523 40.96 -18.69 12.00
CA SER A 523 39.55 -18.67 11.55
C SER A 523 38.87 -20.03 11.68
N LEU A 524 37.67 -20.02 12.25
CA LEU A 524 36.86 -21.20 12.54
C LEU A 524 35.61 -21.25 11.65
N GLU A 525 35.46 -22.31 10.84
CA GLU A 525 34.22 -22.59 10.09
C GLU A 525 33.18 -23.26 11.00
N LEU A 526 31.98 -22.68 11.02
CA LEU A 526 30.82 -23.12 11.78
C LEU A 526 29.75 -23.65 10.83
N THR A 527 29.14 -24.79 11.15
CA THR A 527 28.13 -25.44 10.32
C THR A 527 26.87 -25.80 11.09
N LEU A 528 25.72 -25.55 10.46
CA LEU A 528 24.38 -25.84 10.98
C LEU A 528 23.48 -26.38 9.85
N GLU A 529 23.06 -27.64 9.98
CA GLU A 529 22.11 -28.27 9.07
C GLU A 529 20.66 -27.99 9.53
N VAL A 530 19.80 -27.59 8.60
CA VAL A 530 18.37 -27.37 8.82
C VAL A 530 17.60 -28.21 7.79
N THR A 531 17.03 -29.33 8.23
CA THR A 531 16.31 -30.26 7.35
C THR A 531 14.92 -29.74 7.03
N TYR A 532 14.24 -30.34 6.03
CA TYR A 532 12.81 -30.09 5.83
C TYR A 532 12.02 -30.27 7.13
N ALA A 533 12.30 -31.32 7.93
CA ALA A 533 11.56 -31.60 9.16
C ALA A 533 11.68 -30.49 10.22
N ASP A 534 12.79 -29.74 10.25
CA ASP A 534 12.96 -28.62 11.19
C ASP A 534 12.06 -27.43 10.86
N TYR A 535 11.69 -27.22 9.58
CA TYR A 535 10.78 -26.15 9.14
C TYR A 535 9.41 -26.62 8.61
N ALA A 536 9.16 -27.94 8.53
CA ALA A 536 7.94 -28.56 8.00
C ALA A 536 6.77 -28.61 8.98
N LEU A 537 6.41 -27.46 9.54
CA LEU A 537 5.14 -27.24 10.21
C LEU A 537 4.07 -26.86 9.16
N PRO A 538 2.80 -26.61 9.52
CA PRO A 538 1.88 -25.93 8.61
C PRO A 538 2.49 -24.58 8.24
N VAL A 539 2.82 -24.38 6.96
CA VAL A 539 3.58 -23.21 6.52
C VAL A 539 2.77 -21.95 6.82
N ARG A 540 3.25 -21.13 7.78
CA ARG A 540 2.73 -19.77 7.93
C ARG A 540 3.08 -19.03 6.65
N VAL A 541 2.08 -18.56 5.94
CA VAL A 541 2.31 -17.96 4.62
C VAL A 541 3.17 -16.70 4.80
N SER A 542 4.27 -16.61 4.04
CA SER A 542 5.33 -15.59 4.17
C SER A 542 6.17 -15.62 5.45
N GLU A 543 6.40 -16.79 6.04
CA GLU A 543 7.59 -16.99 6.87
C GLU A 543 8.88 -16.75 6.06
N GLN A 544 9.82 -16.02 6.65
CA GLN A 544 11.18 -15.84 6.15
C GLN A 544 12.17 -16.47 7.13
N LEU A 545 13.29 -16.95 6.59
CA LEU A 545 14.34 -17.57 7.37
C LEU A 545 15.43 -16.54 7.69
N ALA A 546 16.09 -16.68 8.83
CA ALA A 546 17.29 -15.92 9.13
C ALA A 546 18.31 -16.77 9.88
N THR A 547 19.58 -16.49 9.61
CA THR A 547 20.72 -17.03 10.34
C THR A 547 21.24 -15.93 11.27
N ILE A 548 21.39 -16.23 12.56
CA ILE A 548 22.04 -15.34 13.53
C ILE A 548 23.32 -16.02 14.01
N LEU A 549 24.45 -15.33 13.90
CA LEU A 549 25.69 -15.71 14.59
C LEU A 549 26.05 -14.62 15.60
N GLN A 550 26.07 -15.00 16.87
CA GLN A 550 26.57 -14.17 17.97
C GLN A 550 27.87 -14.75 18.52
N ALA A 551 28.76 -13.86 18.97
CA ALA A 551 29.96 -14.23 19.70
C ALA A 551 30.12 -13.36 20.94
N VAL A 552 30.47 -13.97 22.07
CA VAL A 552 30.76 -13.30 23.34
C VAL A 552 32.14 -13.74 23.82
N SER A 553 33.03 -12.79 24.07
CA SER A 553 34.38 -13.08 24.59
C SER A 553 34.45 -13.03 26.11
N GLU A 554 35.48 -13.65 26.69
CA GLU A 554 35.69 -13.68 28.14
C GLU A 554 35.95 -12.29 28.75
N ASP A 555 36.49 -11.34 27.99
CA ASP A 555 36.64 -9.93 28.38
C ASP A 555 35.35 -9.10 28.18
N GLY A 556 34.25 -9.74 27.75
CA GLY A 556 32.93 -9.13 27.63
C GLY A 556 32.74 -8.26 26.38
N ALA A 557 33.56 -8.44 25.34
CA ALA A 557 33.25 -7.96 24.00
C ALA A 557 32.11 -8.81 23.38
N ASP A 558 31.43 -8.23 22.40
CA ASP A 558 30.12 -8.69 21.95
C ASP A 558 29.96 -8.41 20.46
N PHE A 559 29.55 -9.42 19.71
CA PHE A 559 29.57 -9.41 18.25
C PHE A 559 28.32 -10.10 17.71
N MET A 560 27.70 -9.54 16.68
CA MET A 560 26.57 -10.17 16.02
C MET A 560 26.52 -9.86 14.52
N ILE A 561 26.30 -10.89 13.72
CA ILE A 561 25.85 -10.80 12.34
C ILE A 561 24.53 -11.58 12.19
N THR A 562 23.65 -11.09 11.33
CA THR A 562 22.36 -11.69 11.03
C THR A 562 22.09 -11.54 9.54
N GLU A 563 21.76 -12.64 8.86
CA GLU A 563 21.48 -12.67 7.43
C GLU A 563 20.13 -13.36 7.17
N GLU A 564 19.28 -12.70 6.41
CA GLU A 564 17.95 -13.19 6.04
C GLU A 564 18.03 -14.00 4.74
N PHE A 565 17.26 -15.08 4.61
CA PHE A 565 17.24 -15.93 3.42
C PHE A 565 15.86 -16.49 3.10
N GLY A 566 15.67 -16.89 1.84
CA GLY A 566 14.41 -17.40 1.33
C GLY A 566 14.43 -18.92 1.13
N LEU A 567 13.24 -19.44 0.86
CA LEU A 567 13.08 -20.70 0.16
C LEU A 567 12.49 -20.40 -1.22
N SER A 568 13.13 -20.87 -2.28
CA SER A 568 12.59 -20.69 -3.63
C SER A 568 11.36 -21.57 -3.85
N LEU A 569 10.37 -21.01 -4.54
CA LEU A 569 9.11 -21.69 -4.88
C LEU A 569 9.17 -22.21 -6.33
N PRO A 570 8.58 -23.37 -6.63
CA PRO A 570 8.60 -23.95 -7.97
C PRO A 570 7.78 -23.11 -8.96
N PRO A 571 8.25 -22.88 -10.20
CA PRO A 571 7.54 -22.05 -11.17
C PRO A 571 6.27 -22.75 -11.71
N ILE A 572 5.20 -21.98 -11.88
CA ILE A 572 4.01 -22.40 -12.65
C ILE A 572 4.36 -22.31 -14.14
N THR A 573 4.25 -23.43 -14.86
CA THR A 573 4.43 -23.47 -16.32
C THR A 573 3.09 -23.18 -17.01
N VAL A 574 3.06 -22.16 -17.88
CA VAL A 574 1.85 -21.66 -18.55
C VAL A 574 1.93 -21.85 -20.07
N ALA A 575 1.22 -22.86 -20.57
CA ALA A 575 1.15 -23.23 -21.98
C ALA A 575 -0.16 -22.73 -22.62
N CYS A 576 -0.08 -21.67 -23.40
CA CYS A 576 -1.15 -21.15 -24.27
C CYS A 576 -0.54 -20.32 -25.41
N ASP A 577 -1.29 -20.15 -26.50
CA ASP A 577 -0.97 -19.19 -27.56
C ASP A 577 -1.19 -17.76 -27.04
N THR A 578 -0.24 -16.86 -27.30
CA THR A 578 -0.28 -15.47 -26.87
C THR A 578 -1.06 -14.55 -27.81
N GLN A 579 -1.42 -15.00 -29.01
CA GLN A 579 -2.30 -14.26 -29.93
C GLN A 579 -3.71 -14.88 -29.94
N GLN A 580 -4.69 -14.11 -29.48
CA GLN A 580 -6.08 -14.54 -29.34
C GLN A 580 -7.03 -13.64 -30.12
N LYS A 581 -8.31 -14.03 -30.24
CA LYS A 581 -9.36 -13.18 -30.86
C LYS A 581 -10.63 -13.14 -30.01
N VAL A 582 -11.35 -12.02 -30.06
CA VAL A 582 -12.64 -11.89 -29.36
C VAL A 582 -13.61 -12.98 -29.83
N GLY A 583 -14.33 -13.58 -28.88
CA GLY A 583 -15.31 -14.63 -29.14
C GLY A 583 -14.76 -15.99 -29.59
N ARG A 584 -13.43 -16.14 -29.80
CA ARG A 584 -12.82 -17.42 -30.14
C ARG A 584 -12.32 -18.14 -28.86
N PRO A 585 -12.78 -19.37 -28.59
CA PRO A 585 -12.24 -20.13 -27.47
C PRO A 585 -10.80 -20.58 -27.73
N PHE A 586 -9.98 -20.62 -26.68
CA PHE A 586 -8.62 -21.15 -26.72
C PHE A 586 -8.33 -22.00 -25.49
N ASP A 587 -7.43 -22.98 -25.65
CA ASP A 587 -7.03 -23.87 -24.57
C ASP A 587 -5.78 -23.34 -23.85
N ILE A 588 -5.76 -23.54 -22.53
CA ILE A 588 -4.62 -23.23 -21.66
C ILE A 588 -4.30 -24.45 -20.79
N GLY A 589 -3.01 -24.82 -20.75
CA GLY A 589 -2.45 -25.81 -19.83
C GLY A 589 -1.64 -25.11 -18.74
N LEU A 590 -1.87 -25.51 -17.49
CA LEU A 590 -1.05 -25.13 -16.33
C LEU A 590 -0.41 -26.37 -15.74
N SER A 591 0.87 -26.31 -15.40
CA SER A 591 1.57 -27.41 -14.74
C SER A 591 2.61 -26.93 -13.73
N LEU A 592 2.90 -27.80 -12.75
CA LEU A 592 3.85 -27.56 -11.67
C LEU A 592 4.44 -28.90 -11.22
N ARG A 593 5.64 -28.88 -10.63
CA ARG A 593 6.26 -30.01 -9.95
C ARG A 593 6.14 -29.83 -8.44
N ASN A 594 5.67 -30.84 -7.72
CA ASN A 594 5.75 -30.84 -6.26
C ASN A 594 7.23 -30.92 -5.83
N PRO A 595 7.77 -29.92 -5.11
CA PRO A 595 9.15 -29.90 -4.65
C PRO A 595 9.31 -30.57 -3.27
N LEU A 596 8.21 -30.77 -2.52
CA LEU A 596 8.24 -31.25 -1.16
C LEU A 596 8.46 -32.77 -1.09
N PRO A 597 9.06 -33.29 0.00
CA PRO A 597 9.13 -34.73 0.27
C PRO A 597 7.79 -35.31 0.77
N VAL A 598 6.69 -34.56 0.69
CA VAL A 598 5.32 -34.95 1.10
C VAL A 598 4.30 -34.61 0.01
N ALA A 599 3.13 -35.25 0.04
CA ALA A 599 2.07 -35.00 -0.93
C ALA A 599 1.32 -33.67 -0.68
N LEU A 600 0.75 -33.08 -1.73
CA LEU A 600 0.01 -31.80 -1.66
C LEU A 600 -1.51 -32.04 -1.69
N ASN A 601 -2.20 -31.77 -0.58
CA ASN A 601 -3.66 -31.84 -0.49
C ASN A 601 -4.29 -30.50 -0.91
N ASN A 602 -5.56 -30.56 -1.32
CA ASN A 602 -6.34 -29.40 -1.79
C ASN A 602 -5.66 -28.59 -2.93
N ALA A 603 -4.68 -29.19 -3.61
CA ALA A 603 -3.92 -28.59 -4.69
C ALA A 603 -4.83 -28.10 -5.82
N HIS A 604 -4.78 -26.81 -6.12
CA HIS A 604 -5.58 -26.19 -7.17
C HIS A 604 -4.87 -24.98 -7.80
N PHE A 605 -5.17 -24.73 -9.06
CA PHE A 605 -4.83 -23.47 -9.71
C PHE A 605 -6.04 -22.53 -9.72
N THR A 606 -5.78 -21.23 -9.76
CA THR A 606 -6.78 -20.19 -10.07
C THR A 606 -6.36 -19.44 -11.33
N ILE A 607 -7.31 -19.06 -12.18
CA ILE A 607 -7.10 -18.13 -13.29
C ILE A 607 -8.14 -17.00 -13.22
N GLU A 608 -7.69 -15.75 -13.36
CA GLU A 608 -8.53 -14.56 -13.46
C GLU A 608 -7.95 -13.58 -14.50
N SER A 609 -8.80 -12.89 -15.27
CA SER A 609 -8.35 -11.92 -16.27
C SER A 609 -9.49 -11.00 -16.74
N PRO A 610 -9.45 -9.69 -16.43
CA PRO A 610 -10.45 -8.72 -16.89
C PRO A 610 -10.69 -8.77 -18.40
N GLY A 611 -11.95 -8.86 -18.80
CA GLY A 611 -12.33 -8.99 -20.22
C GLY A 611 -12.05 -10.36 -20.86
N ILE A 612 -11.55 -11.37 -20.13
CA ILE A 612 -11.49 -12.77 -20.59
C ILE A 612 -12.31 -13.67 -19.64
N THR A 613 -11.86 -13.85 -18.40
CA THR A 613 -12.48 -14.78 -17.45
C THR A 613 -12.57 -14.21 -16.03
N GLN A 614 -13.68 -14.52 -15.37
CA GLN A 614 -13.81 -14.34 -13.92
C GLN A 614 -12.99 -15.42 -13.19
N LYS A 615 -12.74 -15.21 -11.89
CA LYS A 615 -11.96 -16.14 -11.05
C LYS A 615 -12.44 -17.57 -11.21
N THR A 616 -11.59 -18.42 -11.79
CA THR A 616 -11.90 -19.81 -12.14
C THR A 616 -10.93 -20.74 -11.42
N ILE A 617 -11.46 -21.65 -10.59
CA ILE A 617 -10.66 -22.61 -9.82
C ILE A 617 -10.56 -23.93 -10.62
N LEU A 618 -9.34 -24.46 -10.72
CA LEU A 618 -8.98 -25.68 -11.44
C LEU A 618 -8.31 -26.66 -10.46
N SER A 619 -9.13 -27.47 -9.78
CA SER A 619 -8.67 -28.45 -8.79
C SER A 619 -7.89 -29.61 -9.42
N VAL A 620 -6.77 -30.00 -8.80
CA VAL A 620 -6.01 -31.18 -9.20
C VAL A 620 -6.72 -32.44 -8.69
N LYS A 621 -7.00 -33.40 -9.57
CA LYS A 621 -7.91 -34.54 -9.29
C LYS A 621 -7.40 -35.56 -8.27
N ARG A 622 -6.12 -35.53 -7.94
CA ARG A 622 -5.44 -36.40 -6.95
C ARG A 622 -4.35 -35.56 -6.27
N PRO A 623 -4.09 -35.72 -4.96
CA PRO A 623 -2.92 -35.12 -4.33
C PRO A 623 -1.62 -35.54 -5.04
N PRO A 624 -0.83 -34.60 -5.60
CA PRO A 624 0.48 -34.91 -6.17
C PRO A 624 1.42 -35.45 -5.08
N ALA A 625 2.09 -36.57 -5.35
CA ALA A 625 3.09 -37.16 -4.45
C ALA A 625 4.41 -36.38 -4.49
N ALA A 626 5.37 -36.76 -3.63
CA ALA A 626 6.67 -36.12 -3.55
C ALA A 626 7.42 -36.17 -4.91
N GLY A 627 7.81 -35.02 -5.44
CA GLY A 627 8.52 -34.93 -6.72
C GLY A 627 7.65 -35.00 -7.99
N ASP A 628 6.34 -35.30 -7.87
CA ASP A 628 5.42 -35.46 -9.01
C ASP A 628 5.30 -34.21 -9.89
N TYR A 629 5.19 -34.42 -11.20
CA TYR A 629 4.70 -33.41 -12.14
C TYR A 629 3.19 -33.59 -12.36
N PHE A 630 2.42 -32.51 -12.21
CA PHE A 630 0.98 -32.53 -12.42
C PHE A 630 0.53 -31.35 -13.29
N ALA A 631 -0.60 -31.52 -13.97
CA ALA A 631 -1.14 -30.52 -14.89
C ALA A 631 -2.68 -30.46 -14.83
N VAL A 632 -3.22 -29.29 -15.15
CA VAL A 632 -4.64 -29.04 -15.42
C VAL A 632 -4.78 -28.29 -16.73
N SER A 633 -5.92 -28.42 -17.39
CA SER A 633 -6.26 -27.63 -18.58
C SER A 633 -7.65 -26.99 -18.46
N SER A 634 -7.82 -25.87 -19.15
CA SER A 634 -9.09 -25.15 -19.24
C SER A 634 -9.23 -24.52 -20.62
N ARG A 635 -10.46 -24.12 -20.96
CA ARG A 635 -10.79 -23.40 -22.21
C ARG A 635 -11.35 -22.03 -21.86
N LEU A 636 -10.65 -20.98 -22.28
CA LEU A 636 -11.02 -19.59 -22.05
C LEU A 636 -11.59 -18.98 -23.34
N THR A 637 -12.24 -17.82 -23.25
CA THR A 637 -12.78 -17.11 -24.44
C THR A 637 -12.73 -15.60 -24.19
N PRO A 638 -11.95 -14.82 -24.97
CA PRO A 638 -11.86 -13.37 -24.78
C PRO A 638 -13.16 -12.66 -25.15
N LYS A 639 -13.50 -11.64 -24.35
CA LYS A 639 -14.71 -10.81 -24.51
C LYS A 639 -14.38 -9.36 -24.91
N GLY A 640 -13.14 -8.92 -24.68
CA GLY A 640 -12.61 -7.63 -25.11
C GLY A 640 -11.22 -7.76 -25.73
N PHE A 641 -10.92 -6.93 -26.73
CA PHE A 641 -9.63 -6.86 -27.41
C PHE A 641 -8.57 -6.09 -26.60
N GLY A 642 -7.36 -5.99 -27.15
CA GLY A 642 -6.21 -5.28 -26.57
C GLY A 642 -5.20 -6.22 -25.92
N GLN A 643 -4.21 -5.65 -25.22
CA GLN A 643 -3.36 -6.43 -24.32
C GLN A 643 -4.17 -6.86 -23.10
N ARG A 644 -3.95 -8.10 -22.64
CA ARG A 644 -4.62 -8.70 -21.48
C ARG A 644 -3.62 -9.52 -20.67
N SER A 645 -3.71 -9.47 -19.36
CA SER A 645 -2.92 -10.32 -18.47
C SER A 645 -3.80 -11.42 -17.89
N LEU A 646 -3.41 -12.69 -18.08
CA LEU A 646 -3.90 -13.77 -17.23
C LEU A 646 -3.15 -13.71 -15.91
N ILE A 647 -3.88 -13.54 -14.80
CA ILE A 647 -3.34 -13.69 -13.44
C ILE A 647 -3.60 -15.13 -13.03
N ILE A 648 -2.54 -15.86 -12.68
CA ILE A 648 -2.57 -17.30 -12.43
C ILE A 648 -1.92 -17.58 -11.09
N THR A 649 -2.60 -18.31 -10.21
CA THR A 649 -2.04 -18.71 -8.90
C THR A 649 -2.20 -20.19 -8.63
N PHE A 650 -1.39 -20.74 -7.73
CA PHE A 650 -1.47 -22.11 -7.22
C PHE A 650 -1.43 -22.11 -5.69
N ASN A 651 -2.28 -22.92 -5.05
CA ASN A 651 -2.31 -23.11 -3.59
C ASN A 651 -2.45 -24.60 -3.24
N SER A 652 -1.97 -24.99 -2.06
CA SER A 652 -2.21 -26.29 -1.42
C SER A 652 -2.18 -26.17 0.11
N ASP A 653 -2.34 -27.29 0.83
CA ASP A 653 -2.21 -27.35 2.29
C ASP A 653 -0.78 -27.21 2.83
N LYS A 654 0.25 -27.26 1.96
CA LYS A 654 1.68 -27.25 2.33
C LYS A 654 2.55 -26.26 1.57
N ILE A 655 2.06 -25.69 0.47
CA ILE A 655 2.81 -24.70 -0.33
C ILE A 655 2.04 -23.36 -0.27
N PRO A 656 2.71 -22.25 0.06
CA PRO A 656 2.12 -20.91 0.05
C PRO A 656 1.68 -20.51 -1.37
N GLN A 657 0.88 -19.44 -1.53
CA GLN A 657 0.45 -19.03 -2.88
C GLN A 657 1.67 -18.78 -3.78
N ILE A 658 1.72 -19.52 -4.89
CA ILE A 658 2.63 -19.24 -6.01
C ILE A 658 1.83 -18.41 -7.01
N SER A 659 2.36 -17.25 -7.41
CA SER A 659 1.75 -16.36 -8.40
C SER A 659 2.55 -16.33 -9.70
N THR A 660 1.87 -16.16 -10.84
CA THR A 660 2.50 -15.83 -12.11
C THR A 660 1.51 -15.07 -13.00
N GLN A 661 2.03 -14.44 -14.06
CA GLN A 661 1.22 -13.75 -15.07
C GLN A 661 1.61 -14.16 -16.49
N LYS A 662 0.62 -14.15 -17.39
CA LYS A 662 0.83 -14.38 -18.83
C LYS A 662 0.14 -13.31 -19.65
N SER A 663 0.92 -12.47 -20.32
CA SER A 663 0.40 -11.47 -21.26
C SER A 663 -0.08 -12.11 -22.56
N LEU A 664 -1.25 -11.67 -23.03
CA LEU A 664 -1.90 -12.08 -24.28
C LEU A 664 -2.26 -10.83 -25.10
N THR A 665 -2.10 -10.90 -26.41
CA THR A 665 -2.66 -9.92 -27.35
C THR A 665 -3.98 -10.46 -27.90
N VAL A 666 -5.11 -9.85 -27.53
CA VAL A 666 -6.42 -10.18 -28.07
C VAL A 666 -6.75 -9.24 -29.24
N LEU A 667 -6.83 -9.80 -30.44
CA LEU A 667 -7.29 -9.12 -31.64
C LEU A 667 -8.84 -9.07 -31.68
N PRO A 668 -9.43 -8.13 -32.44
CA PRO A 668 -10.86 -8.16 -32.77
C PRO A 668 -11.31 -9.48 -33.44
#